data_AF-A0A3B9Y6I0-F1
#
_entry.id   AF-A0A3B9Y6I0-F1
#
_cell.length_a   1.000
_cell.length_b   1.000
_cell.length_c   1.000
_cell.angle_alpha   90.00
_cell.angle_beta   90.00
_cell.angle_gamma   90.00
#
_symmetry.space_group_name_H-M   'P 1'
#
loop_
_entity.id
_entity.type
_entity.pdbx_description
1 polymer ?
#
loop_
_entity_poly.entity_id
_entity_poly.type
_entity_poly.pdbx_seq_one_letter_code
_entity_poly.pdbx_strand_id
1 'polypeptide(L)'
;MEELKRQAGFAKGVGLAVELISAREAQRMFPLMSVAGVEGALFLPTDGSARAPILAEALANAARQHGASFYEHTVVTGIEVDKGRVQAVNTTRGRIATEIVVVAAGVWSPRIGRMAGVTIPLIPMQHQYAMTEPLSELGGAISVPNLRDPDKLVYFRQDGECLVIGGYERNPAALAVDAIPERSNPTVLDYDPPRFENLLEGCVERVPAIKDADLVKRVNGLESFTPDGEFILGESPNVRGFWAACGFCAHGVSGSGGVGKMIAEWLVAGEPGLDLWHMDMRRFGAYTASRRYIATRTREIYSTYYDIFYPAQERSSARKLRISPVYGRLQELGAVFGEKAGWERPNWFATNEPMAQGQDWPQPYGWASRYWSPAIGAEHQATRERVAIFDETSFSKFEVIGTGATAFLQGITGNQMDQPVGAITYTQMLNTRGGIECDLTVTRLADERFQIVTGTAFGIHDLSWIRSQMPGDGSVYVNDITSSRCCIGVWGPRARDLMQRVSEDDFTNEVFPYLTAQQVTIGDIPALALRVTYVGELGWEIYAPMEYGLKLWDTLWEAGQEFGIAAAGYRAIESLRLEKGYRYWSADIHSEYNPYEAGLGFAVKLKKGDFIGREVLERIKAEGVTRKLCCLTLGDPSAVALGGEPLLDGERVLGRVTSGGYGYTVRQSIAYGYLPVEYATPGTQVEVQLFGVRYRATVMKEPLFDPKNEKIKA
;
A
#
# COMPACT_ATOMS: atom_id res chain seq x y z
N MET A 1 -0.46 -25.94 2.07
CA MET A 1 -1.89 -25.59 1.81
C MET A 1 -2.39 -24.21 2.29
N GLU A 2 -1.87 -23.59 3.36
CA GLU A 2 -2.49 -22.38 3.96
C GLU A 2 -2.63 -21.18 3.02
N GLU A 3 -1.60 -20.90 2.21
CA GLU A 3 -1.64 -19.81 1.21
C GLU A 3 -2.81 -19.99 0.22
N LEU A 4 -2.99 -21.20 -0.32
CA LEU A 4 -4.07 -21.51 -1.25
C LEU A 4 -5.44 -21.29 -0.62
N LYS A 5 -5.60 -21.63 0.67
CA LYS A 5 -6.85 -21.37 1.41
C LYS A 5 -7.10 -19.87 1.61
N ARG A 6 -6.05 -19.08 1.85
CA ARG A 6 -6.15 -17.62 1.93
C ARG A 6 -6.53 -17.02 0.57
N GLN A 7 -5.87 -17.44 -0.51
CA GLN A 7 -6.20 -17.02 -1.87
C GLN A 7 -7.64 -17.40 -2.25
N ALA A 8 -8.10 -18.59 -1.86
CA ALA A 8 -9.49 -19.01 -2.05
C ALA A 8 -10.49 -18.12 -1.31
N GLY A 9 -10.19 -17.76 -0.04
CA GLY A 9 -11.00 -16.81 0.73
C GLY A 9 -11.07 -15.44 0.07
N PHE A 10 -9.93 -14.91 -0.38
CA PHE A 10 -9.89 -13.63 -1.11
C PHE A 10 -10.70 -13.69 -2.41
N ALA A 11 -10.53 -14.74 -3.21
CA ALA A 11 -11.25 -14.94 -4.46
C ALA A 11 -12.78 -15.01 -4.23
N LYS A 12 -13.23 -15.74 -3.20
CA LYS A 12 -14.63 -15.74 -2.76
C LYS A 12 -15.10 -14.32 -2.42
N GLY A 13 -14.28 -13.55 -1.70
CA GLY A 13 -14.56 -12.16 -1.32
C GLY A 13 -14.75 -11.19 -2.49
N VAL A 14 -14.18 -11.48 -3.66
CA VAL A 14 -14.32 -10.66 -4.89
C VAL A 14 -15.20 -11.30 -5.97
N GLY A 15 -15.84 -12.44 -5.66
CA GLY A 15 -16.71 -13.15 -6.60
C GLY A 15 -15.95 -13.90 -7.72
N LEU A 16 -14.67 -14.20 -7.54
CA LEU A 16 -13.89 -15.02 -8.46
C LEU A 16 -14.08 -16.50 -8.12
N ALA A 17 -14.59 -17.28 -9.08
CA ALA A 17 -14.79 -18.72 -8.91
C ALA A 17 -13.45 -19.45 -8.85
N VAL A 18 -13.18 -20.11 -7.73
CA VAL A 18 -12.00 -20.95 -7.50
C VAL A 18 -12.36 -22.18 -6.67
N GLU A 19 -11.61 -23.26 -6.86
CA GLU A 19 -11.84 -24.54 -6.19
C GLU A 19 -10.54 -25.05 -5.56
N LEU A 20 -10.58 -25.40 -4.28
CA LEU A 20 -9.50 -26.16 -3.66
C LEU A 20 -9.70 -27.63 -4.02
N ILE A 21 -8.73 -28.20 -4.72
CA ILE A 21 -8.78 -29.58 -5.21
C ILE A 21 -7.63 -30.42 -4.63
N SER A 22 -7.85 -31.72 -4.53
CA SER A 22 -6.83 -32.67 -4.13
C SER A 22 -5.74 -32.82 -5.19
N ALA A 23 -4.56 -33.33 -4.79
CA ALA A 23 -3.48 -33.64 -5.73
C ALA A 23 -3.92 -34.64 -6.83
N ARG A 24 -4.81 -35.59 -6.49
CA ARG A 24 -5.34 -36.57 -7.45
C ARG A 24 -6.29 -35.93 -8.47
N GLU A 25 -7.13 -35.00 -8.03
CA GLU A 25 -8.00 -34.24 -8.93
C GLU A 25 -7.16 -33.36 -9.86
N ALA A 26 -6.13 -32.69 -9.34
CA ALA A 26 -5.19 -31.92 -10.15
C ALA A 26 -4.52 -32.80 -11.20
N GLN A 27 -4.03 -33.99 -10.83
CA GLN A 27 -3.44 -34.95 -11.77
C GLN A 27 -4.45 -35.46 -12.80
N ARG A 28 -5.70 -35.72 -12.41
CA ARG A 28 -6.74 -36.10 -13.38
C ARG A 28 -6.93 -35.02 -14.46
N MET A 29 -6.77 -33.74 -14.10
CA MET A 29 -6.90 -32.61 -15.01
C MET A 29 -5.62 -32.33 -15.80
N PHE A 30 -4.45 -32.59 -15.22
CA PHE A 30 -3.14 -32.49 -15.86
C PHE A 30 -2.42 -33.86 -15.72
N PRO A 31 -2.73 -34.86 -16.56
CA PRO A 31 -2.27 -36.25 -16.37
C PRO A 31 -0.75 -36.43 -16.33
N LEU A 32 -0.02 -35.52 -16.96
CA LEU A 32 1.43 -35.52 -17.03
C LEU A 32 2.13 -35.17 -15.71
N MET A 33 1.41 -34.58 -14.74
CA MET A 33 2.02 -34.14 -13.48
C MET A 33 2.24 -35.31 -12.52
N SER A 34 3.36 -35.26 -11.79
CA SER A 34 3.58 -36.02 -10.57
C SER A 34 2.80 -35.42 -9.40
N VAL A 35 2.30 -36.30 -8.53
CA VAL A 35 1.68 -35.93 -7.24
C VAL A 35 2.62 -36.10 -6.05
N ALA A 36 3.89 -36.45 -6.29
CA ALA A 36 4.89 -36.54 -5.24
C ALA A 36 5.13 -35.15 -4.61
N GLY A 37 5.05 -35.06 -3.28
CA GLY A 37 5.22 -33.80 -2.55
C GLY A 37 4.04 -32.82 -2.66
N VAL A 38 2.89 -33.24 -3.19
CA VAL A 38 1.74 -32.35 -3.45
C VAL A 38 0.64 -32.57 -2.43
N GLU A 39 0.35 -31.54 -1.64
CA GLU A 39 -0.75 -31.59 -0.67
C GLU A 39 -2.12 -31.34 -1.34
N GLY A 40 -2.18 -30.46 -2.34
CA GLY A 40 -3.39 -30.04 -3.03
C GLY A 40 -3.11 -28.89 -4.00
N ALA A 41 -4.15 -28.36 -4.64
CA ALA A 41 -4.05 -27.26 -5.59
C ALA A 41 -5.26 -26.31 -5.50
N LEU A 42 -5.12 -25.12 -6.07
CA LEU A 42 -6.20 -24.16 -6.30
C LEU A 42 -6.48 -24.11 -7.81
N PHE A 43 -7.70 -24.46 -8.20
CA PHE A 43 -8.13 -24.48 -9.60
C PHE A 43 -9.02 -23.27 -9.91
N LEU A 44 -8.71 -22.59 -11.01
CA LEU A 44 -9.43 -21.43 -11.51
C LEU A 44 -10.09 -21.81 -12.85
N PRO A 45 -11.38 -22.19 -12.88
CA PRO A 45 -12.05 -22.67 -14.10
C PRO A 45 -12.17 -21.63 -15.21
N THR A 46 -12.03 -20.35 -14.88
CA THR A 46 -12.16 -19.23 -15.81
C THR A 46 -10.81 -18.69 -16.33
N ASP A 47 -9.69 -19.23 -15.82
CA ASP A 47 -8.36 -18.88 -16.34
C ASP A 47 -8.08 -19.58 -17.68
N GLY A 48 -7.08 -19.10 -18.41
CA GLY A 48 -6.72 -19.64 -19.70
C GLY A 48 -5.44 -19.06 -20.26
N SER A 49 -5.33 -19.10 -21.58
CA SER A 49 -4.15 -18.62 -22.31
C SER A 49 -4.58 -17.81 -23.53
N ALA A 50 -3.86 -16.73 -23.83
CA ALA A 50 -4.05 -15.93 -25.02
C ALA A 50 -2.76 -15.88 -25.84
N ARG A 51 -2.89 -15.91 -27.18
CA ARG A 51 -1.78 -15.64 -28.08
C ARG A 51 -1.58 -14.13 -28.16
N ALA A 52 -0.61 -13.60 -27.39
CA ALA A 52 -0.41 -12.17 -27.19
C ALA A 52 -0.34 -11.32 -28.47
N PRO A 53 0.36 -11.74 -29.55
CA PRO A 53 0.38 -10.96 -30.80
C PRO A 53 -1.00 -10.82 -31.45
N ILE A 54 -1.80 -11.89 -31.43
CA ILE A 54 -3.15 -11.91 -32.02
C ILE A 54 -4.10 -11.05 -31.17
N LEU A 55 -3.99 -11.13 -29.85
CA LEU A 55 -4.75 -10.27 -28.95
C LEU A 55 -4.43 -8.78 -29.21
N ALA A 56 -3.15 -8.44 -29.31
CA ALA A 56 -2.71 -7.07 -29.59
C ALA A 56 -3.21 -6.56 -30.96
N GLU A 57 -3.13 -7.38 -32.00
CA GLU A 57 -3.63 -7.04 -33.33
C GLU A 57 -5.15 -6.87 -33.34
N ALA A 58 -5.90 -7.75 -32.67
CA ALA A 58 -7.35 -7.65 -32.56
C ALA A 58 -7.78 -6.35 -31.84
N LEU A 59 -7.11 -6.00 -30.74
CA LEU A 59 -7.34 -4.75 -30.01
C LEU A 59 -6.99 -3.52 -30.85
N ALA A 60 -5.86 -3.55 -31.57
CA ALA A 60 -5.46 -2.46 -32.46
C ALA A 60 -6.46 -2.25 -33.61
N ASN A 61 -6.95 -3.34 -34.20
CA ASN A 61 -7.96 -3.28 -35.26
C ASN A 61 -9.30 -2.72 -34.75
N ALA A 62 -9.74 -3.15 -33.56
CA ALA A 62 -10.92 -2.56 -32.92
C ALA A 62 -10.73 -1.06 -32.66
N ALA A 63 -9.57 -0.65 -32.13
CA ALA A 63 -9.27 0.76 -31.89
C ALA A 63 -9.28 1.59 -33.18
N ARG A 64 -8.75 1.07 -34.31
CA ARG A 64 -8.82 1.72 -35.63
C ARG A 64 -10.26 1.93 -36.10
N GLN A 65 -11.14 0.94 -35.90
CA GLN A 65 -12.56 1.07 -36.23
C GLN A 65 -13.26 2.18 -35.43
N HIS A 66 -12.72 2.52 -34.27
CA HIS A 66 -13.16 3.64 -33.42
C HIS A 66 -12.33 4.92 -33.60
N GLY A 67 -11.52 5.03 -34.66
CA GLY A 67 -10.84 6.26 -35.05
C GLY A 67 -9.40 6.42 -34.53
N ALA A 68 -8.84 5.43 -33.84
CA ALA A 68 -7.44 5.48 -33.43
C ALA A 68 -6.49 5.37 -34.64
N SER A 69 -5.42 6.18 -34.64
CA SER A 69 -4.36 6.13 -35.65
C SER A 69 -3.12 5.43 -35.09
N PHE A 70 -2.53 4.52 -35.87
CA PHE A 70 -1.32 3.79 -35.49
C PHE A 70 -0.16 4.19 -36.40
N TYR A 71 0.94 4.64 -35.79
CA TYR A 71 2.16 5.03 -36.49
C TYR A 71 3.30 4.08 -36.09
N GLU A 72 3.38 2.93 -36.77
CA GLU A 72 4.47 1.98 -36.58
C GLU A 72 5.81 2.56 -37.08
N HIS A 73 6.92 1.97 -36.65
CA HIS A 73 8.28 2.44 -36.98
C HIS A 73 8.51 3.94 -36.73
N THR A 74 7.82 4.50 -35.72
CA THR A 74 7.86 5.92 -35.37
C THR A 74 8.42 6.08 -33.96
N VAL A 75 9.73 6.23 -33.85
CA VAL A 75 10.41 6.31 -32.55
C VAL A 75 10.16 7.68 -31.92
N VAL A 76 9.73 7.68 -30.66
CA VAL A 76 9.66 8.87 -29.80
C VAL A 76 11.08 9.28 -29.40
N THR A 77 11.43 10.54 -29.65
CA THR A 77 12.75 11.12 -29.39
C THR A 77 12.74 12.17 -28.29
N GLY A 78 11.58 12.69 -27.92
CA GLY A 78 11.43 13.65 -26.83
C GLY A 78 9.98 13.91 -26.44
N ILE A 79 9.78 14.47 -25.25
CA ILE A 79 8.47 14.97 -24.78
C ILE A 79 8.67 16.43 -24.42
N GLU A 80 7.93 17.32 -25.06
CA GLU A 80 7.95 18.74 -24.74
C GLU A 80 7.10 19.01 -23.51
N VAL A 81 7.71 19.61 -22.49
CA VAL A 81 7.05 20.01 -21.26
C VAL A 81 7.25 21.51 -21.08
N ASP A 82 6.15 22.26 -20.99
CA ASP A 82 6.16 23.68 -20.64
C ASP A 82 5.41 23.88 -19.32
N LYS A 83 6.02 24.63 -18.39
CA LYS A 83 5.45 24.91 -17.05
C LYS A 83 4.86 23.67 -16.35
N GLY A 84 5.59 22.54 -16.44
CA GLY A 84 5.18 21.27 -15.83
C GLY A 84 3.96 20.60 -16.49
N ARG A 85 3.67 20.91 -17.76
CA ARG A 85 2.60 20.29 -18.55
C ARG A 85 3.12 19.82 -19.91
N VAL A 86 2.70 18.63 -20.33
CA VAL A 86 2.97 18.10 -21.69
C VAL A 86 2.39 19.01 -22.77
N GLN A 87 3.16 19.28 -23.82
CA GLN A 87 2.77 20.09 -24.97
C GLN A 87 2.84 19.32 -26.30
N ALA A 88 3.78 18.38 -26.41
CA ALA A 88 3.95 17.57 -27.61
C ALA A 88 4.84 16.35 -27.37
N VAL A 89 4.76 15.41 -28.31
CA VAL A 89 5.69 14.30 -28.48
C VAL A 89 6.52 14.52 -29.74
N ASN A 90 7.83 14.53 -29.61
CA ASN A 90 8.76 14.58 -30.73
C ASN A 90 9.08 13.16 -31.20
N THR A 91 9.04 12.95 -32.51
CA THR A 91 9.29 11.64 -33.12
C THR A 91 10.24 11.77 -34.30
N THR A 92 10.75 10.64 -34.75
CA THR A 92 11.51 10.50 -36.02
C THR A 92 10.73 10.94 -37.27
N ARG A 93 9.40 11.11 -37.20
CA ARG A 93 8.55 11.54 -38.31
C ARG A 93 7.94 12.93 -38.11
N GLY A 94 8.43 13.68 -37.11
CA GLY A 94 7.97 15.02 -36.80
C GLY A 94 7.29 15.12 -35.43
N ARG A 95 6.81 16.33 -35.15
CA ARG A 95 6.20 16.70 -33.87
C ARG A 95 4.70 16.42 -33.88
N ILE A 96 4.20 15.83 -32.80
CA ILE A 96 2.77 15.61 -32.55
C ILE A 96 2.36 16.46 -31.36
N ALA A 97 1.58 17.52 -31.59
CA ALA A 97 1.02 18.34 -30.50
C ALA A 97 -0.01 17.52 -29.71
N THR A 98 0.12 17.52 -28.38
CA THR A 98 -0.81 16.82 -27.48
C THR A 98 -0.69 17.36 -26.06
N GLU A 99 -1.80 17.37 -25.32
CA GLU A 99 -1.83 17.71 -23.90
C GLU A 99 -1.62 16.49 -23.00
N ILE A 100 -1.82 15.28 -23.55
CA ILE A 100 -1.76 14.01 -22.82
C ILE A 100 -0.87 13.02 -23.57
N VAL A 101 0.00 12.33 -22.83
CA VAL A 101 0.79 11.19 -23.30
C VAL A 101 0.67 10.05 -22.30
N VAL A 102 0.35 8.84 -22.79
CA VAL A 102 0.29 7.62 -21.98
C VAL A 102 1.48 6.73 -22.35
N VAL A 103 2.38 6.52 -21.40
CA VAL A 103 3.56 5.67 -21.57
C VAL A 103 3.21 4.22 -21.28
N ALA A 104 2.94 3.47 -22.35
CA ALA A 104 2.76 2.02 -22.35
C ALA A 104 3.95 1.30 -23.04
N ALA A 105 5.17 1.82 -22.85
CA ALA A 105 6.36 1.43 -23.61
C ALA A 105 7.12 0.22 -23.00
N GLY A 106 6.46 -0.63 -22.20
CA GLY A 106 7.06 -1.80 -21.57
C GLY A 106 8.41 -1.51 -20.91
N VAL A 107 9.44 -2.28 -21.26
CA VAL A 107 10.80 -2.18 -20.73
C VAL A 107 11.50 -0.85 -21.05
N TRP A 108 11.02 -0.10 -22.04
CA TRP A 108 11.54 1.22 -22.42
C TRP A 108 10.91 2.38 -21.66
N SER A 109 9.89 2.14 -20.84
CA SER A 109 9.18 3.22 -20.13
C SER A 109 10.11 4.15 -19.31
N PRO A 110 11.15 3.66 -18.61
CA PRO A 110 12.12 4.55 -17.94
C PRO A 110 12.88 5.48 -18.90
N ARG A 111 13.11 5.06 -20.15
CA ARG A 111 13.75 5.90 -21.17
C ARG A 111 12.82 7.02 -21.61
N ILE A 112 11.54 6.71 -21.83
CA ILE A 112 10.52 7.69 -22.19
C ILE A 112 10.24 8.67 -21.04
N GLY A 113 10.13 8.19 -19.80
CA GLY A 113 9.95 9.04 -18.62
C GLY A 113 11.05 10.11 -18.50
N ARG A 114 12.32 9.73 -18.72
CA ARG A 114 13.44 10.68 -18.68
C ARG A 114 13.33 11.80 -19.71
N MET A 115 12.67 11.58 -20.85
CA MET A 115 12.45 12.62 -21.86
C MET A 115 11.55 13.75 -21.33
N ALA A 116 10.70 13.47 -20.34
CA ALA A 116 9.82 14.43 -19.68
C ALA A 116 10.30 14.84 -18.27
N GLY A 117 11.47 14.35 -17.82
CA GLY A 117 11.92 14.55 -16.43
C GLY A 117 11.14 13.73 -15.38
N VAL A 118 10.47 12.65 -15.80
CA VAL A 118 9.69 11.76 -14.91
C VAL A 118 10.45 10.47 -14.64
N THR A 119 10.58 10.10 -13.37
CA THR A 119 11.13 8.80 -12.96
C THR A 119 10.04 7.74 -13.03
N ILE A 120 10.24 6.71 -13.86
CA ILE A 120 9.45 5.48 -13.85
C ILE A 120 10.33 4.37 -13.26
N PRO A 121 10.09 3.93 -12.02
CA PRO A 121 10.96 2.98 -11.33
C PRO A 121 10.68 1.54 -11.76
N LEU A 122 11.21 1.14 -12.91
CA LEU A 122 11.22 -0.26 -13.34
C LEU A 122 12.57 -0.63 -13.97
N ILE A 123 12.89 -1.92 -13.98
CA ILE A 123 14.07 -2.47 -14.65
C ILE A 123 13.68 -3.64 -15.58
N PRO A 124 14.28 -3.73 -16.78
CA PRO A 124 14.20 -4.92 -17.61
C PRO A 124 14.85 -6.12 -16.91
N MET A 125 14.07 -7.18 -16.69
CA MET A 125 14.52 -8.46 -16.14
C MET A 125 14.52 -9.52 -17.24
N GLN A 126 15.54 -10.36 -17.26
CA GLN A 126 15.64 -11.48 -18.18
C GLN A 126 14.85 -12.68 -17.64
N HIS A 127 13.81 -13.10 -18.33
CA HIS A 127 12.98 -14.24 -18.01
C HIS A 127 13.13 -15.34 -19.07
N GLN A 128 13.33 -16.59 -18.64
CA GLN A 128 13.57 -17.71 -19.55
C GLN A 128 12.42 -18.71 -19.56
N TYR A 129 12.07 -19.18 -20.76
CA TYR A 129 11.20 -20.34 -20.95
C TYR A 129 11.69 -21.19 -22.12
N ALA A 130 11.29 -22.45 -22.12
CA ALA A 130 11.55 -23.41 -23.19
C ALA A 130 10.25 -24.09 -23.63
N MET A 131 10.30 -24.74 -24.79
CA MET A 131 9.21 -25.55 -25.32
C MET A 131 9.74 -26.94 -25.62
N THR A 132 9.04 -27.96 -25.17
CA THR A 132 9.34 -29.36 -25.50
C THR A 132 9.05 -29.64 -26.96
N GLU A 133 9.60 -30.74 -27.48
CA GLU A 133 9.04 -31.41 -28.65
C GLU A 133 7.59 -31.88 -28.40
N PRO A 134 6.85 -32.28 -29.45
CA PRO A 134 5.53 -32.88 -29.30
C PRO A 134 5.57 -34.10 -28.37
N LEU A 135 4.75 -34.07 -27.31
CA LEU A 135 4.60 -35.15 -26.36
C LEU A 135 3.42 -36.02 -26.78
N SER A 136 3.65 -37.33 -26.89
CA SER A 136 2.63 -38.30 -27.29
C SER A 136 1.36 -38.24 -26.41
N GLU A 137 1.55 -37.91 -25.14
CA GLU A 137 0.55 -37.79 -24.09
C GLU A 137 -0.38 -36.59 -24.28
N LEU A 138 0.00 -35.62 -25.11
CA LEU A 138 -0.80 -34.45 -25.48
C LEU A 138 -1.44 -34.59 -26.87
N GLY A 139 -1.26 -35.73 -27.54
CA GLY A 139 -1.88 -36.01 -28.83
C GLY A 139 -3.41 -36.13 -28.74
N GLY A 140 -4.10 -35.94 -29.87
CA GLY A 140 -5.52 -36.31 -29.99
C GLY A 140 -6.54 -35.33 -29.39
N ALA A 141 -6.26 -34.02 -29.43
CA ALA A 141 -7.13 -32.94 -28.94
C ALA A 141 -7.34 -32.87 -27.41
N ILE A 142 -6.42 -33.44 -26.63
CA ILE A 142 -6.37 -33.26 -25.18
C ILE A 142 -5.99 -31.81 -24.88
N SER A 143 -6.77 -31.14 -24.01
CA SER A 143 -6.45 -29.81 -23.49
C SER A 143 -6.27 -29.90 -21.98
N VAL A 144 -5.09 -29.55 -21.49
CA VAL A 144 -4.79 -29.47 -20.04
C VAL A 144 -4.83 -28.02 -19.56
N PRO A 145 -5.16 -27.76 -18.29
CA PRO A 145 -5.09 -26.42 -17.72
C PRO A 145 -3.63 -25.93 -17.63
N ASN A 146 -3.44 -24.62 -17.49
CA ASN A 146 -2.13 -24.10 -17.07
C ASN A 146 -1.79 -24.65 -15.68
N LEU A 147 -0.54 -25.04 -15.46
CA LEU A 147 -0.05 -25.51 -14.17
C LEU A 147 1.02 -24.55 -13.64
N ARG A 148 0.97 -24.25 -12.35
CA ARG A 148 2.04 -23.53 -11.65
C ARG A 148 2.41 -24.32 -10.41
N ASP A 149 3.70 -24.43 -10.15
CA ASP A 149 4.26 -25.03 -8.95
C ASP A 149 5.23 -24.03 -8.30
N PRO A 150 4.71 -23.13 -7.44
CA PRO A 150 5.53 -22.12 -6.76
C PRO A 150 6.63 -22.73 -5.90
N ASP A 151 6.41 -23.90 -5.27
CA ASP A 151 7.43 -24.57 -4.44
C ASP A 151 8.66 -24.98 -5.25
N LYS A 152 8.47 -25.25 -6.54
CA LYS A 152 9.53 -25.57 -7.51
C LYS A 152 9.88 -24.40 -8.43
N LEU A 153 9.24 -23.25 -8.23
CA LEU A 153 9.43 -22.02 -8.98
C LEU A 153 9.07 -22.08 -10.47
N VAL A 154 8.21 -23.00 -10.89
CA VAL A 154 7.97 -23.31 -12.32
C VAL A 154 6.51 -23.21 -12.73
N TYR A 155 6.27 -23.03 -14.02
CA TYR A 155 4.96 -23.08 -14.65
C TYR A 155 4.99 -23.84 -15.97
N PHE A 156 3.82 -24.32 -16.37
CA PHE A 156 3.58 -25.08 -17.59
C PHE A 156 2.35 -24.56 -18.31
N ARG A 157 2.44 -24.46 -19.62
CA ARG A 157 1.32 -24.13 -20.51
C ARG A 157 1.38 -25.03 -21.74
N GLN A 158 0.24 -25.58 -22.15
CA GLN A 158 0.16 -26.32 -23.40
C GLN A 158 0.19 -25.39 -24.62
N ASP A 159 0.92 -25.81 -25.66
CA ASP A 159 0.90 -25.18 -26.98
C ASP A 159 0.92 -26.27 -28.07
N GLY A 160 -0.26 -26.57 -28.60
CA GLY A 160 -0.46 -27.75 -29.44
C GLY A 160 -0.18 -29.04 -28.66
N GLU A 161 0.68 -29.89 -29.22
CA GLU A 161 1.13 -31.14 -28.59
C GLU A 161 2.38 -30.96 -27.72
N CYS A 162 2.85 -29.73 -27.51
CA CYS A 162 4.05 -29.41 -26.74
C CYS A 162 3.71 -28.75 -25.39
N LEU A 163 4.66 -28.76 -24.46
CA LEU A 163 4.62 -27.96 -23.24
C LEU A 163 5.60 -26.79 -23.32
N VAL A 164 5.11 -25.60 -23.01
CA VAL A 164 5.94 -24.45 -22.65
C VAL A 164 6.23 -24.53 -21.15
N ILE A 165 7.51 -24.52 -20.81
CA ILE A 165 8.01 -24.61 -19.43
C ILE A 165 8.84 -23.38 -19.11
N GLY A 166 8.63 -22.80 -17.94
CA GLY A 166 9.37 -21.62 -17.50
C GLY A 166 9.29 -21.44 -15.99
N GLY A 167 9.98 -20.44 -15.46
CA GLY A 167 10.00 -20.21 -14.02
C GLY A 167 10.77 -18.96 -13.61
N TYR A 168 10.85 -18.70 -12.30
CA TYR A 168 11.53 -17.54 -11.74
C TYR A 168 12.68 -18.01 -10.85
N GLU A 169 13.90 -17.88 -11.37
CA GLU A 169 15.10 -18.34 -10.71
C GLU A 169 15.54 -17.44 -9.55
N ARG A 170 16.31 -18.02 -8.61
CA ARG A 170 16.86 -17.30 -7.45
C ARG A 170 18.00 -16.35 -7.78
N ASN A 171 18.66 -16.52 -8.94
CA ASN A 171 19.76 -15.69 -9.39
C ASN A 171 19.37 -14.92 -10.67
N PRO A 172 18.54 -13.87 -10.56
CA PRO A 172 17.97 -13.23 -11.73
C PRO A 172 18.95 -12.27 -12.41
N ALA A 173 18.87 -12.20 -13.74
CA ALA A 173 19.66 -11.26 -14.52
C ALA A 173 18.82 -10.02 -14.89
N ALA A 174 19.35 -8.84 -14.55
CA ALA A 174 18.75 -7.56 -14.91
C ALA A 174 19.56 -6.89 -16.02
N LEU A 175 18.89 -6.20 -16.93
CA LEU A 175 19.51 -5.43 -18.00
C LEU A 175 19.16 -3.95 -17.81
N ALA A 176 20.14 -3.06 -17.96
CA ALA A 176 19.84 -1.63 -18.01
C ALA A 176 19.01 -1.32 -19.26
N VAL A 177 17.98 -0.46 -19.14
CA VAL A 177 17.15 -0.05 -20.29
C VAL A 177 17.98 0.52 -21.45
N ASP A 178 19.11 1.15 -21.15
CA ASP A 178 20.02 1.74 -22.14
C ASP A 178 20.95 0.71 -22.81
N ALA A 179 20.99 -0.52 -22.28
CA ALA A 179 21.78 -1.63 -22.79
C ALA A 179 20.95 -2.65 -23.60
N ILE A 180 19.66 -2.38 -23.83
CA ILE A 180 18.82 -3.21 -24.72
C ILE A 180 19.36 -3.11 -26.15
N PRO A 181 19.67 -4.24 -26.83
CA PRO A 181 20.30 -4.22 -28.15
C PRO A 181 19.35 -3.69 -29.24
N GLU A 182 19.89 -2.97 -30.21
CA GLU A 182 19.16 -2.50 -31.38
C GLU A 182 19.17 -3.58 -32.48
N ARG A 183 18.23 -4.53 -32.40
CA ARG A 183 18.04 -5.62 -33.37
C ARG A 183 16.57 -5.86 -33.68
N SER A 184 16.25 -6.75 -34.63
CA SER A 184 14.87 -7.02 -35.07
C SER A 184 13.94 -7.48 -33.96
N ASN A 185 14.44 -8.28 -33.02
CA ASN A 185 13.74 -8.66 -31.79
C ASN A 185 14.57 -8.23 -30.56
N PRO A 186 14.49 -6.96 -30.16
CA PRO A 186 15.39 -6.38 -29.16
C PRO A 186 15.11 -6.88 -27.73
N THR A 187 13.93 -7.48 -27.50
CA THR A 187 13.51 -8.00 -26.19
C THR A 187 13.72 -9.49 -26.02
N VAL A 188 14.21 -10.19 -27.04
CA VAL A 188 14.68 -11.57 -26.90
C VAL A 188 16.20 -11.53 -26.92
N LEU A 189 16.84 -12.04 -25.87
CA LEU A 189 18.28 -12.16 -25.65
C LEU A 189 18.76 -13.58 -25.92
N ASP A 190 20.08 -13.77 -25.84
CA ASP A 190 20.68 -15.08 -25.96
C ASP A 190 20.31 -15.94 -24.75
N TYR A 191 19.97 -17.20 -25.01
CA TYR A 191 19.56 -18.13 -23.96
C TYR A 191 20.75 -18.47 -23.05
N ASP A 192 20.47 -18.61 -21.75
CA ASP A 192 21.43 -18.85 -20.68
C ASP A 192 21.10 -20.19 -20.00
N PRO A 193 21.61 -21.32 -20.54
CA PRO A 193 21.29 -22.65 -20.02
C PRO A 193 21.65 -22.85 -18.54
N PRO A 194 22.84 -22.46 -18.04
CA PRO A 194 23.17 -22.63 -16.62
C PRO A 194 22.18 -21.99 -15.67
N ARG A 195 21.57 -20.85 -16.05
CA ARG A 195 20.55 -20.18 -15.22
C ARG A 195 19.19 -20.89 -15.27
N PHE A 196 18.88 -21.57 -16.36
CA PHE A 196 17.63 -22.32 -16.52
C PHE A 196 17.70 -23.74 -15.94
N GLU A 197 18.89 -24.32 -15.81
CA GLU A 197 19.10 -25.70 -15.37
C GLU A 197 18.39 -26.03 -14.05
N ASN A 198 18.50 -25.15 -13.04
CA ASN A 198 17.80 -25.32 -11.75
C ASN A 198 16.27 -25.35 -11.90
N LEU A 199 15.71 -24.58 -12.83
CA LEU A 199 14.27 -24.58 -13.11
C LEU A 199 13.86 -25.86 -13.85
N LEU A 200 14.71 -26.36 -14.75
CA LEU A 200 14.46 -27.59 -15.48
C LEU A 200 14.37 -28.80 -14.54
N GLU A 201 15.21 -28.88 -13.51
CA GLU A 201 15.11 -29.92 -12.46
C GLU A 201 13.73 -29.92 -11.80
N GLY A 202 13.25 -28.73 -11.38
CA GLY A 202 11.90 -28.56 -10.83
C GLY A 202 10.80 -28.89 -11.85
N CYS A 203 11.01 -28.59 -13.12
CA CYS A 203 10.07 -28.92 -14.18
C CYS A 203 9.94 -30.45 -14.36
N VAL A 204 11.06 -31.18 -14.36
CA VAL A 204 11.10 -32.63 -14.48
C VAL A 204 10.52 -33.32 -13.24
N GLU A 205 10.79 -32.79 -12.04
CA GLU A 205 10.20 -33.32 -10.82
C GLU A 205 8.66 -33.23 -10.85
N ARG A 206 8.13 -32.08 -11.30
CA ARG A 206 6.69 -31.85 -11.40
C ARG A 206 6.05 -32.58 -12.58
N VAL A 207 6.72 -32.67 -13.73
CA VAL A 207 6.21 -33.30 -14.95
C VAL A 207 7.25 -34.29 -15.49
N PRO A 208 7.31 -35.53 -14.97
CA PRO A 208 8.37 -36.48 -15.34
C PRO A 208 8.44 -36.84 -16.83
N ALA A 209 7.34 -36.68 -17.57
CA ALA A 209 7.27 -36.96 -19.00
C ALA A 209 8.22 -36.08 -19.84
N ILE A 210 8.65 -34.92 -19.33
CA ILE A 210 9.57 -34.03 -20.06
C ILE A 210 11.05 -34.35 -19.83
N LYS A 211 11.37 -35.35 -18.99
CA LYS A 211 12.76 -35.66 -18.59
C LYS A 211 13.68 -35.91 -19.78
N ASP A 212 13.20 -36.71 -20.73
CA ASP A 212 13.97 -37.14 -21.90
C ASP A 212 13.53 -36.40 -23.18
N ALA A 213 12.67 -35.39 -23.06
CA ALA A 213 12.13 -34.64 -24.17
C ALA A 213 13.09 -33.52 -24.62
N ASP A 214 13.24 -33.36 -25.94
CA ASP A 214 14.07 -32.29 -26.48
C ASP A 214 13.43 -30.90 -26.29
N LEU A 215 14.24 -29.89 -25.93
CA LEU A 215 13.80 -28.50 -25.87
C LEU A 215 13.98 -27.82 -27.24
N VAL A 216 12.94 -27.90 -28.08
CA VAL A 216 12.92 -27.44 -29.49
C VAL A 216 12.88 -25.92 -29.64
N LYS A 217 12.44 -25.19 -28.60
CA LYS A 217 12.49 -23.73 -28.56
C LYS A 217 12.97 -23.25 -27.20
N ARG A 218 13.81 -22.22 -27.19
CA ARG A 218 14.39 -21.63 -25.99
C ARG A 218 14.35 -20.12 -26.14
N VAL A 219 13.82 -19.43 -25.13
CA VAL A 219 13.62 -17.99 -25.17
C VAL A 219 14.13 -17.38 -23.88
N ASN A 220 14.93 -16.34 -24.01
CA ASN A 220 15.29 -15.44 -22.92
C ASN A 220 14.68 -14.07 -23.25
N GLY A 221 13.51 -13.77 -22.69
CA GLY A 221 12.76 -12.55 -22.93
C GLY A 221 13.01 -11.48 -21.88
N LEU A 222 12.83 -10.21 -22.24
CA LEU A 222 12.84 -9.10 -21.30
C LEU A 222 11.43 -8.79 -20.79
N GLU A 223 11.29 -8.73 -19.47
CA GLU A 223 10.09 -8.32 -18.77
C GLU A 223 10.33 -7.06 -17.94
N SER A 224 9.27 -6.31 -17.65
CA SER A 224 9.37 -5.12 -16.79
C SER A 224 9.01 -5.49 -15.35
N PHE A 225 9.97 -5.35 -14.44
CA PHE A 225 9.71 -5.50 -13.01
C PHE A 225 9.92 -4.19 -12.26
N THR A 226 9.16 -4.02 -11.19
CA THR A 226 9.16 -2.84 -10.33
C THR A 226 9.70 -3.18 -8.93
N PRO A 227 10.13 -2.18 -8.14
CA PRO A 227 10.67 -2.38 -6.79
C PRO A 227 9.71 -3.04 -5.78
N ASP A 228 8.40 -3.10 -6.05
CA ASP A 228 7.43 -3.74 -5.16
C ASP A 228 6.66 -4.89 -5.82
N GLY A 229 6.90 -5.17 -7.11
CA GLY A 229 6.20 -6.20 -7.85
C GLY A 229 4.85 -5.76 -8.40
N GLU A 230 4.45 -4.51 -8.21
CA GLU A 230 3.16 -3.97 -8.67
C GLU A 230 3.28 -3.08 -9.91
N PHE A 231 2.16 -2.88 -10.60
CA PHE A 231 2.09 -2.07 -11.82
C PHE A 231 2.37 -0.58 -11.55
N ILE A 232 2.67 0.20 -12.59
CA ILE A 232 2.85 1.65 -12.50
C ILE A 232 1.80 2.30 -13.40
N LEU A 233 0.75 2.79 -12.77
CA LEU A 233 -0.44 3.37 -13.38
C LEU A 233 -0.66 4.82 -12.93
N GLY A 234 -1.29 5.64 -13.77
CA GLY A 234 -1.77 6.97 -13.39
C GLY A 234 -0.90 8.12 -13.89
N GLU A 235 -1.27 9.33 -13.47
CA GLU A 235 -0.59 10.57 -13.84
C GLU A 235 0.67 10.83 -13.01
N SER A 236 1.68 11.40 -13.65
CA SER A 236 2.91 11.83 -12.99
C SER A 236 2.64 12.93 -11.96
N PRO A 237 3.20 12.83 -10.73
CA PRO A 237 3.00 13.86 -9.71
C PRO A 237 3.64 15.22 -10.04
N ASN A 238 4.56 15.27 -11.01
CA ASN A 238 5.34 16.46 -11.33
C ASN A 238 5.14 16.99 -12.76
N VAL A 239 4.47 16.24 -13.65
CA VAL A 239 4.27 16.64 -15.05
C VAL A 239 2.84 16.31 -15.47
N ARG A 240 1.99 17.34 -15.51
CA ARG A 240 0.59 17.23 -15.93
C ARG A 240 0.48 16.76 -17.38
N GLY A 241 -0.43 15.83 -17.63
CA GLY A 241 -0.61 15.19 -18.93
C GLY A 241 0.37 14.05 -19.21
N PHE A 242 1.34 13.76 -18.35
CA PHE A 242 2.19 12.57 -18.49
C PHE A 242 1.61 11.43 -17.66
N TRP A 243 1.25 10.33 -18.32
CA TRP A 243 0.65 9.15 -17.71
C TRP A 243 1.51 7.92 -17.91
N ALA A 244 1.47 6.98 -16.97
CA ALA A 244 2.11 5.68 -17.07
C ALA A 244 1.08 4.54 -17.08
N ALA A 245 1.35 3.52 -17.87
CA ALA A 245 0.65 2.23 -17.85
C ALA A 245 1.67 1.13 -18.17
N CYS A 246 2.53 0.82 -17.19
CA CYS A 246 3.71 -0.02 -17.40
C CYS A 246 4.10 -0.82 -16.14
N GLY A 247 5.22 -1.55 -16.20
CA GLY A 247 5.73 -2.31 -15.04
C GLY A 247 4.88 -3.51 -14.68
N PHE A 248 4.39 -4.27 -15.66
CA PHE A 248 3.40 -5.31 -15.44
C PHE A 248 3.89 -6.60 -14.73
N CYS A 249 5.15 -6.72 -14.34
CA CYS A 249 5.68 -7.80 -13.48
C CYS A 249 5.13 -9.20 -13.85
N ALA A 250 5.37 -9.62 -15.11
CA ALA A 250 4.87 -10.88 -15.69
C ALA A 250 3.35 -11.03 -15.93
N HIS A 251 2.55 -10.02 -15.63
CA HIS A 251 1.09 -10.02 -15.83
C HIS A 251 0.61 -9.17 -17.01
N GLY A 252 1.52 -8.77 -17.92
CA GLY A 252 1.20 -7.81 -18.99
C GLY A 252 0.08 -8.27 -19.91
N VAL A 253 0.05 -9.56 -20.28
CA VAL A 253 -1.01 -10.11 -21.15
C VAL A 253 -2.32 -10.26 -20.37
N SER A 254 -2.28 -10.90 -19.20
CA SER A 254 -3.47 -11.18 -18.38
C SER A 254 -4.13 -9.92 -17.84
N GLY A 255 -3.35 -8.89 -17.50
CA GLY A 255 -3.84 -7.62 -16.95
C GLY A 255 -4.22 -6.58 -18.01
N SER A 256 -3.81 -6.74 -19.27
CA SER A 256 -3.92 -5.70 -20.31
C SER A 256 -5.34 -5.13 -20.50
N GLY A 257 -6.35 -6.00 -20.55
CA GLY A 257 -7.75 -5.56 -20.73
C GLY A 257 -8.27 -4.73 -19.56
N GLY A 258 -8.02 -5.19 -18.32
CA GLY A 258 -8.42 -4.49 -17.10
C GLY A 258 -7.70 -3.15 -16.97
N VAL A 259 -6.37 -3.13 -17.14
CA VAL A 259 -5.58 -1.90 -17.07
C VAL A 259 -6.00 -0.90 -18.15
N GLY A 260 -6.22 -1.36 -19.39
CA GLY A 260 -6.68 -0.50 -20.47
C GLY A 260 -8.01 0.20 -20.15
N LYS A 261 -8.98 -0.54 -19.60
CA LYS A 261 -10.26 0.01 -19.11
C LYS A 261 -10.04 1.04 -18.00
N MET A 262 -9.24 0.69 -16.98
CA MET A 262 -8.99 1.56 -15.83
C MET A 262 -8.31 2.89 -16.21
N ILE A 263 -7.30 2.84 -17.08
CA ILE A 263 -6.61 4.04 -17.57
C ILE A 263 -7.54 4.91 -18.42
N ALA A 264 -8.35 4.30 -19.29
CA ALA A 264 -9.33 5.03 -20.10
C ALA A 264 -10.38 5.74 -19.22
N GLU A 265 -10.94 5.04 -18.22
CA GLU A 265 -11.89 5.63 -17.27
C GLU A 265 -11.25 6.77 -16.49
N TRP A 266 -10.02 6.60 -15.99
CA TRP A 266 -9.33 7.64 -15.23
C TRP A 266 -9.02 8.87 -16.09
N LEU A 267 -8.58 8.70 -17.34
CA LEU A 267 -8.34 9.80 -18.26
C LEU A 267 -9.60 10.60 -18.60
N VAL A 268 -10.75 9.93 -18.76
CA VAL A 268 -12.01 10.57 -19.14
C VAL A 268 -12.71 11.21 -17.95
N ALA A 269 -12.74 10.53 -16.81
CA ALA A 269 -13.46 10.99 -15.62
C ALA A 269 -12.61 11.84 -14.66
N GLY A 270 -11.28 11.83 -14.80
CA GLY A 270 -10.34 12.47 -13.88
C GLY A 270 -10.03 11.65 -12.63
N GLU A 271 -10.72 10.52 -12.42
CA GLU A 271 -10.63 9.66 -11.24
C GLU A 271 -10.96 8.19 -11.63
N PRO A 272 -10.24 7.18 -11.11
CA PRO A 272 -10.49 5.79 -11.47
C PRO A 272 -11.79 5.27 -10.83
N GLY A 273 -12.46 4.30 -11.45
CA GLY A 273 -13.69 3.70 -10.92
C GLY A 273 -13.48 2.69 -9.79
N LEU A 274 -12.24 2.25 -9.57
CA LEU A 274 -11.81 1.33 -8.51
C LEU A 274 -10.61 1.95 -7.77
N ASP A 275 -10.32 1.47 -6.57
CA ASP A 275 -9.07 1.79 -5.89
C ASP A 275 -7.88 1.17 -6.61
N LEU A 276 -6.98 2.03 -7.09
CA LEU A 276 -5.75 1.65 -7.78
C LEU A 276 -4.51 2.04 -6.97
N TRP A 277 -4.64 2.42 -5.69
CA TRP A 277 -3.54 2.95 -4.89
C TRP A 277 -2.26 2.10 -4.94
N HIS A 278 -2.41 0.77 -4.84
CA HIS A 278 -1.27 -0.16 -4.90
C HIS A 278 -0.53 -0.16 -6.23
N MET A 279 -1.19 0.28 -7.31
CA MET A 279 -0.62 0.37 -8.66
C MET A 279 -0.33 1.82 -9.07
N ASP A 280 -0.73 2.80 -8.27
CA ASP A 280 -0.55 4.22 -8.55
C ASP A 280 0.94 4.59 -8.55
N MET A 281 1.38 5.31 -9.57
CA MET A 281 2.79 5.74 -9.69
C MET A 281 3.21 6.71 -8.59
N ARG A 282 2.26 7.41 -7.97
CA ARG A 282 2.48 8.34 -6.85
C ARG A 282 2.80 7.62 -5.54
N ARG A 283 2.75 6.29 -5.47
CA ARG A 283 3.28 5.53 -4.32
C ARG A 283 4.81 5.58 -4.24
N PHE A 284 5.49 5.90 -5.34
CA PHE A 284 6.94 6.02 -5.39
C PHE A 284 7.41 7.46 -5.20
N GLY A 285 8.32 7.65 -4.22
CA GLY A 285 8.95 8.94 -3.96
C GLY A 285 10.28 9.15 -4.66
N ALA A 286 10.87 10.33 -4.45
CA ALA A 286 12.14 10.75 -5.06
C ALA A 286 13.31 9.78 -4.79
N TYR A 287 13.25 9.00 -3.70
CA TYR A 287 14.24 7.96 -3.38
C TYR A 287 14.35 6.88 -4.47
N THR A 288 13.31 6.71 -5.28
CA THR A 288 13.29 5.78 -6.42
C THR A 288 14.00 6.32 -7.68
N ALA A 289 14.50 7.56 -7.68
CA ALA A 289 15.31 8.07 -8.79
C ALA A 289 16.64 7.31 -8.96
N SER A 290 17.11 6.63 -7.92
CA SER A 290 18.34 5.84 -7.96
C SER A 290 18.15 4.53 -8.73
N ARG A 291 18.81 4.41 -9.89
CA ARG A 291 18.87 3.15 -10.66
C ARG A 291 19.42 1.99 -9.84
N ARG A 292 20.38 2.26 -8.94
CA ARG A 292 20.93 1.24 -8.04
C ARG A 292 19.86 0.72 -7.07
N TYR A 293 19.08 1.62 -6.46
CA TYR A 293 17.97 1.25 -5.59
C TYR A 293 16.97 0.36 -6.33
N ILE A 294 16.49 0.81 -7.49
CA ILE A 294 15.53 0.07 -8.31
C ILE A 294 16.08 -1.32 -8.63
N ALA A 295 17.32 -1.42 -9.14
CA ALA A 295 17.93 -2.69 -9.51
C ALA A 295 18.14 -3.63 -8.32
N THR A 296 18.59 -3.12 -7.17
CA THR A 296 18.79 -3.93 -5.96
C THR A 296 17.47 -4.48 -5.44
N ARG A 297 16.45 -3.62 -5.28
CA ARG A 297 15.14 -4.04 -4.78
C ARG A 297 14.42 -4.98 -5.75
N THR A 298 14.45 -4.66 -7.04
CA THR A 298 13.72 -5.46 -8.04
C THR A 298 14.30 -6.86 -8.22
N ARG A 299 15.62 -7.03 -8.04
CA ARG A 299 16.23 -8.38 -8.05
C ARG A 299 15.70 -9.25 -6.91
N GLU A 300 15.55 -8.68 -5.71
CA GLU A 300 14.91 -9.37 -4.58
C GLU A 300 13.47 -9.77 -4.93
N ILE A 301 12.68 -8.85 -5.49
CA ILE A 301 11.30 -9.12 -5.90
C ILE A 301 11.23 -10.26 -6.92
N TYR A 302 12.02 -10.22 -8.00
CA TYR A 302 12.03 -11.30 -8.98
C TYR A 302 12.46 -12.63 -8.35
N SER A 303 13.54 -12.63 -7.56
CA SER A 303 14.06 -13.86 -6.94
C SER A 303 13.11 -14.50 -5.92
N THR A 304 12.09 -13.74 -5.46
CA THR A 304 11.09 -14.15 -4.49
C THR A 304 9.68 -14.17 -5.09
N TYR A 305 9.55 -14.13 -6.43
CA TYR A 305 8.26 -13.99 -7.12
C TYR A 305 7.25 -15.10 -6.76
N TYR A 306 7.74 -16.32 -6.54
CA TYR A 306 6.92 -17.47 -6.11
C TYR A 306 7.00 -17.78 -4.62
N ASP A 307 7.70 -16.97 -3.82
CA ASP A 307 7.72 -17.17 -2.38
C ASP A 307 6.41 -16.73 -1.75
N ILE A 308 6.03 -17.44 -0.70
CA ILE A 308 5.01 -16.96 0.23
C ILE A 308 5.52 -15.67 0.86
N PHE A 309 4.88 -14.56 0.51
CA PHE A 309 5.09 -13.28 1.18
C PHE A 309 4.05 -13.09 2.28
N TYR A 310 4.50 -13.25 3.52
CA TYR A 310 3.61 -13.16 4.68
C TYR A 310 3.22 -11.70 4.95
N PRO A 311 2.01 -11.44 5.47
CA PRO A 311 1.66 -10.14 6.03
C PRO A 311 2.72 -9.70 7.03
N ALA A 312 3.03 -8.40 7.05
CA ALA A 312 4.07 -7.82 7.89
C ALA A 312 5.53 -8.22 7.58
N GLN A 313 5.77 -9.09 6.60
CA GLN A 313 7.11 -9.40 6.15
C GLN A 313 7.78 -8.15 5.56
N GLU A 314 9.02 -7.91 5.96
CA GLU A 314 9.82 -6.78 5.47
C GLU A 314 10.78 -7.27 4.39
N ARG A 315 11.01 -6.42 3.39
CA ARG A 315 12.03 -6.67 2.38
C ARG A 315 13.42 -6.39 2.96
N SER A 316 14.41 -7.16 2.53
CA SER A 316 15.76 -7.19 3.09
C SER A 316 16.76 -6.30 2.34
N SER A 317 16.55 -6.11 1.04
CA SER A 317 17.47 -5.33 0.21
C SER A 317 17.25 -3.82 0.35
N ALA A 318 18.15 -2.98 -0.16
CA ALA A 318 17.96 -1.53 -0.28
C ALA A 318 17.48 -0.77 0.98
N ARG A 319 17.82 -1.27 2.18
CA ARG A 319 17.45 -0.72 3.49
C ARG A 319 18.35 0.44 3.94
N LYS A 320 17.93 1.12 5.00
CA LYS A 320 18.64 2.23 5.67
C LYS A 320 18.89 3.41 4.75
N LEU A 321 17.90 3.73 3.91
CA LEU A 321 17.98 4.82 2.94
C LEU A 321 17.57 6.16 3.55
N ARG A 322 16.45 6.19 4.27
CA ARG A 322 15.99 7.33 5.08
C ARG A 322 15.90 6.86 6.52
N ILE A 323 16.54 7.60 7.42
CA ILE A 323 16.59 7.29 8.85
C ILE A 323 16.26 8.55 9.63
N SER A 324 15.57 8.39 10.76
CA SER A 324 15.32 9.48 11.70
C SER A 324 16.60 9.86 12.45
N PRO A 325 16.67 11.04 13.07
CA PRO A 325 17.84 11.47 13.83
C PRO A 325 18.10 10.61 15.08
N VAL A 326 17.10 9.80 15.48
CA VAL A 326 17.13 8.94 16.66
C VAL A 326 17.42 7.49 16.31
N TYR A 327 17.62 7.14 15.04
CA TYR A 327 17.80 5.76 14.57
C TYR A 327 18.82 4.96 15.39
N GLY A 328 19.95 5.58 15.78
CA GLY A 328 20.95 4.96 16.64
C GLY A 328 20.40 4.55 18.03
N ARG A 329 19.60 5.41 18.68
CA ARG A 329 18.92 5.09 19.95
C ARG A 329 17.91 3.98 19.79
N LEU A 330 17.17 3.99 18.68
CA LEU A 330 16.22 2.93 18.39
C LEU A 330 16.93 1.57 18.25
N GLN A 331 18.11 1.53 17.62
CA GLN A 331 18.93 0.33 17.54
C GLN A 331 19.43 -0.13 18.91
N GLU A 332 19.91 0.79 19.76
CA GLU A 332 20.37 0.50 21.13
C GLU A 332 19.24 -0.11 21.98
N LEU A 333 18.00 0.34 21.76
CA LEU A 333 16.79 -0.21 22.38
C LEU A 333 16.28 -1.48 21.70
N GLY A 334 17.03 -2.09 20.77
CA GLY A 334 16.66 -3.35 20.14
C GLY A 334 15.44 -3.27 19.23
N ALA A 335 15.23 -2.13 18.55
CA ALA A 335 14.16 -1.99 17.57
C ALA A 335 14.27 -3.05 16.45
N VAL A 336 13.14 -3.70 16.16
CA VAL A 336 12.95 -4.50 14.95
C VAL A 336 12.34 -3.59 13.89
N PHE A 337 13.11 -3.28 12.85
CA PHE A 337 12.74 -2.26 11.87
C PHE A 337 11.94 -2.80 10.69
N GLY A 338 10.88 -2.07 10.34
CA GLY A 338 10.23 -2.12 9.02
C GLY A 338 10.62 -0.96 8.11
N GLU A 339 10.21 -1.03 6.84
CA GLU A 339 10.47 0.02 5.85
C GLU A 339 9.18 0.55 5.21
N LYS A 340 9.07 1.88 5.10
CA LYS A 340 7.98 2.52 4.37
C LYS A 340 8.46 3.79 3.68
N ALA A 341 8.26 3.90 2.37
CA ALA A 341 8.68 5.05 1.56
C ALA A 341 10.17 5.44 1.75
N GLY A 342 11.02 4.44 1.90
CA GLY A 342 12.46 4.52 2.16
C GLY A 342 12.85 4.72 3.63
N TRP A 343 11.89 4.98 4.54
CA TRP A 343 12.14 5.19 5.96
C TRP A 343 12.26 3.89 6.73
N GLU A 344 13.32 3.76 7.52
CA GLU A 344 13.41 2.78 8.60
C GLU A 344 12.55 3.21 9.78
N ARG A 345 11.65 2.33 10.23
CA ARG A 345 10.72 2.62 11.33
C ARG A 345 10.65 1.44 12.30
N PRO A 346 10.63 1.67 13.63
CA PRO A 346 10.51 0.58 14.58
C PRO A 346 9.11 -0.05 14.48
N ASN A 347 9.05 -1.34 14.16
CA ASN A 347 7.80 -2.11 14.24
C ASN A 347 7.48 -2.39 15.72
N TRP A 348 8.48 -2.82 16.50
CA TRP A 348 8.47 -3.00 17.96
C TRP A 348 9.93 -3.02 18.48
N PHE A 349 10.12 -3.09 19.79
CA PHE A 349 11.42 -3.19 20.45
C PHE A 349 11.54 -4.53 21.16
N ALA A 350 12.45 -5.40 20.70
CA ALA A 350 12.59 -6.75 21.24
C ALA A 350 12.99 -6.76 22.73
N THR A 351 13.64 -5.69 23.22
CA THR A 351 13.99 -5.55 24.64
C THR A 351 12.78 -5.36 25.56
N ASN A 352 11.60 -5.09 25.01
CA ASN A 352 10.36 -4.94 25.80
C ASN A 352 9.66 -6.29 26.06
N GLU A 353 10.09 -7.41 25.45
CA GLU A 353 9.47 -8.72 25.70
C GLU A 353 9.40 -9.13 27.18
N PRO A 354 10.41 -8.88 28.03
CA PRO A 354 10.32 -9.17 29.46
C PRO A 354 9.17 -8.44 30.18
N MET A 355 8.73 -7.28 29.67
CA MET A 355 7.61 -6.53 30.24
C MET A 355 6.26 -7.22 30.00
N ALA A 356 6.18 -8.16 29.06
CA ALA A 356 4.99 -8.98 28.82
C ALA A 356 4.91 -10.20 29.76
N GLN A 357 5.90 -10.43 30.62
CA GLN A 357 5.88 -11.58 31.54
C GLN A 357 4.69 -11.49 32.51
N GLY A 358 3.97 -12.61 32.67
CA GLY A 358 2.78 -12.69 33.50
C GLY A 358 1.50 -12.17 32.84
N GLN A 359 1.57 -11.69 31.59
CA GLN A 359 0.38 -11.36 30.82
C GLN A 359 -0.23 -12.62 30.20
N ASP A 360 -1.55 -12.72 30.27
CA ASP A 360 -2.35 -13.82 29.71
C ASP A 360 -2.93 -13.43 28.34
N TRP A 361 -2.07 -12.89 27.47
CA TRP A 361 -2.45 -12.59 26.10
C TRP A 361 -2.29 -13.85 25.23
N PRO A 362 -3.27 -14.18 24.38
CA PRO A 362 -3.14 -15.31 23.48
C PRO A 362 -2.00 -15.05 22.49
N GLN A 363 -1.18 -16.07 22.25
CA GLN A 363 -0.28 -16.06 21.11
C GLN A 363 -1.14 -16.24 19.84
N PRO A 364 -1.01 -15.36 18.83
CA PRO A 364 -1.67 -15.59 17.55
C PRO A 364 -1.17 -16.90 16.93
N TYR A 365 -2.00 -17.60 16.16
CA TYR A 365 -1.61 -18.82 15.46
C TYR A 365 -1.33 -18.57 13.96
N GLY A 366 -0.69 -19.54 13.30
CA GLY A 366 -0.52 -19.52 11.85
C GLY A 366 0.28 -18.32 11.34
N TRP A 367 -0.19 -17.69 10.26
CA TRP A 367 0.52 -16.57 9.63
C TRP A 367 0.62 -15.33 10.52
N ALA A 368 -0.37 -15.10 11.38
CA ALA A 368 -0.39 -13.96 12.29
C ALA A 368 0.74 -14.02 13.33
N SER A 369 1.35 -15.18 13.55
CA SER A 369 2.45 -15.36 14.52
C SER A 369 3.85 -15.16 13.94
N ARG A 370 4.01 -15.07 12.61
CA ARG A 370 5.31 -15.06 11.93
C ARG A 370 6.13 -13.80 12.16
N TYR A 371 5.47 -12.63 12.12
CA TYR A 371 6.10 -11.31 12.26
C TYR A 371 5.46 -10.55 13.43
N TRP A 372 5.42 -11.22 14.57
CA TRP A 372 4.77 -10.79 15.80
C TRP A 372 5.71 -11.01 17.00
N SER A 373 5.55 -10.19 18.03
CA SER A 373 6.27 -10.33 19.31
C SER A 373 5.36 -9.90 20.47
N PRO A 374 5.46 -10.53 21.65
CA PRO A 374 4.75 -10.08 22.85
C PRO A 374 5.18 -8.66 23.29
N ALA A 375 6.33 -8.15 22.83
CA ALA A 375 6.73 -6.75 23.02
C ALA A 375 5.66 -5.76 22.53
N ILE A 376 4.93 -6.09 21.47
CA ILE A 376 3.85 -5.25 20.93
C ILE A 376 2.77 -5.00 22.00
N GLY A 377 2.40 -6.05 22.74
CA GLY A 377 1.44 -5.93 23.84
C GLY A 377 1.99 -5.15 25.02
N ALA A 378 3.28 -5.34 25.35
CA ALA A 378 3.94 -4.59 26.41
C ALA A 378 4.03 -3.08 26.10
N GLU A 379 4.33 -2.72 24.85
CA GLU A 379 4.36 -1.34 24.35
C GLU A 379 2.97 -0.70 24.37
N HIS A 380 1.96 -1.45 23.91
CA HIS A 380 0.56 -1.05 24.01
C HIS A 380 0.17 -0.75 25.46
N GLN A 381 0.50 -1.68 26.38
CA GLN A 381 0.18 -1.53 27.79
C GLN A 381 0.93 -0.34 28.42
N ALA A 382 2.21 -0.16 28.11
CA ALA A 382 2.98 1.01 28.56
C ALA A 382 2.33 2.33 28.16
N THR A 383 1.81 2.40 26.93
CA THR A 383 1.07 3.57 26.42
C THR A 383 -0.22 3.81 27.20
N ARG A 384 -0.94 2.75 27.55
CA ARG A 384 -2.26 2.81 28.22
C ARG A 384 -2.17 3.11 29.73
N GLU A 385 -1.07 2.71 30.36
CA GLU A 385 -0.92 2.74 31.82
C GLU A 385 0.11 3.77 32.31
N ARG A 386 1.07 4.17 31.46
CA ARG A 386 2.19 5.04 31.85
C ARG A 386 2.42 6.14 30.81
N VAL A 387 3.55 6.09 30.10
CA VAL A 387 3.89 6.95 28.98
C VAL A 387 4.77 6.14 28.02
N ALA A 388 4.54 6.32 26.74
CA ALA A 388 5.39 5.76 25.69
C ALA A 388 5.81 6.86 24.72
N ILE A 389 6.99 6.68 24.13
CA ILE A 389 7.50 7.55 23.07
C ILE A 389 7.63 6.79 21.75
N PHE A 390 7.24 7.46 20.66
CA PHE A 390 7.17 6.92 19.31
C PHE A 390 7.96 7.82 18.36
N ASP A 391 8.81 7.23 17.52
CA ASP A 391 9.45 7.97 16.43
C ASP A 391 8.52 8.06 15.23
N GLU A 392 7.86 9.21 15.10
CA GLU A 392 6.93 9.55 14.02
C GLU A 392 7.57 10.45 12.96
N THR A 393 8.90 10.56 12.97
CA THR A 393 9.66 11.39 12.02
C THR A 393 9.30 11.08 10.56
N SER A 394 8.90 9.84 10.28
CA SER A 394 8.57 9.39 8.94
C SER A 394 7.26 9.96 8.35
N PHE A 395 6.36 10.54 9.16
CA PHE A 395 5.14 11.17 8.64
C PHE A 395 5.46 12.23 7.60
N SER A 396 4.61 12.31 6.57
CA SER A 396 4.75 13.32 5.53
C SER A 396 4.17 14.63 6.04
N LYS A 397 4.92 15.72 5.85
CA LYS A 397 4.61 17.03 6.44
C LYS A 397 4.68 18.08 5.35
N PHE A 398 3.60 18.83 5.16
CA PHE A 398 3.54 19.92 4.19
C PHE A 398 3.26 21.23 4.87
N GLU A 399 3.74 22.31 4.25
CA GLU A 399 3.45 23.66 4.66
C GLU A 399 2.69 24.37 3.54
N VAL A 400 1.54 24.96 3.87
CA VAL A 400 0.70 25.74 2.95
C VAL A 400 0.73 27.20 3.38
N ILE A 401 1.20 28.09 2.52
CA ILE A 401 1.43 29.51 2.82
C ILE A 401 0.80 30.40 1.76
N GLY A 402 0.30 31.55 2.18
CA GLY A 402 -0.04 32.67 1.32
C GLY A 402 -1.43 33.23 1.61
N THR A 403 -1.71 34.40 1.04
CA THR A 403 -2.97 35.13 1.23
C THR A 403 -4.21 34.32 0.85
N GLY A 404 -4.05 33.33 -0.05
CA GLY A 404 -5.13 32.42 -0.48
C GLY A 404 -5.22 31.12 0.32
N ALA A 405 -4.31 30.83 1.26
CA ALA A 405 -4.16 29.52 1.88
C ALA A 405 -5.42 29.03 2.61
N THR A 406 -6.06 29.90 3.40
CA THR A 406 -7.28 29.57 4.13
C THR A 406 -8.41 29.20 3.18
N ALA A 407 -8.70 30.04 2.17
CA ALA A 407 -9.76 29.81 1.20
C ALA A 407 -9.50 28.54 0.36
N PHE A 408 -8.25 28.30 -0.02
CA PHE A 408 -7.84 27.09 -0.72
C PHE A 408 -8.08 25.82 0.11
N LEU A 409 -7.57 25.76 1.33
CA LEU A 409 -7.79 24.62 2.22
C LEU A 409 -9.28 24.43 2.55
N GLN A 410 -10.02 25.53 2.69
CA GLN A 410 -11.46 25.53 2.87
C GLN A 410 -12.18 24.86 1.68
N GLY A 411 -11.69 25.01 0.45
CA GLY A 411 -12.30 24.43 -0.75
C GLY A 411 -11.95 22.96 -1.02
N ILE A 412 -10.81 22.46 -0.53
CA ILE A 412 -10.36 21.08 -0.84
C ILE A 412 -10.56 20.07 0.31
N THR A 413 -10.90 20.54 1.50
CA THR A 413 -11.14 19.70 2.69
C THR A 413 -12.63 19.57 3.01
N GLY A 414 -13.04 18.50 3.69
CA GLY A 414 -14.42 18.31 4.16
C GLY A 414 -14.77 19.06 5.45
N ASN A 415 -13.77 19.48 6.24
CA ASN A 415 -13.95 20.11 7.55
C ASN A 415 -13.68 21.63 7.52
N GLN A 416 -14.00 22.35 8.60
CA GLN A 416 -13.82 23.81 8.69
C GLN A 416 -12.36 24.18 8.92
N MET A 417 -11.75 24.93 8.00
CA MET A 417 -10.34 25.35 8.07
C MET A 417 -10.17 26.76 8.60
N ASP A 418 -11.17 27.63 8.42
CA ASP A 418 -11.20 28.95 9.06
C ASP A 418 -11.51 28.82 10.56
N GLN A 419 -10.46 28.49 11.31
CA GLN A 419 -10.43 28.32 12.76
C GLN A 419 -9.40 29.28 13.38
N PRO A 420 -9.42 29.56 14.68
CA PRO A 420 -8.37 30.34 15.32
C PRO A 420 -6.96 29.79 15.06
N VAL A 421 -5.95 30.66 15.04
CA VAL A 421 -4.55 30.24 15.01
C VAL A 421 -4.26 29.34 16.22
N GLY A 422 -3.53 28.26 15.98
CA GLY A 422 -3.28 27.18 16.94
C GLY A 422 -4.27 26.01 16.81
N ALA A 423 -5.37 26.13 16.07
CA ALA A 423 -6.32 25.03 15.93
C ALA A 423 -5.78 23.88 15.07
N ILE A 424 -6.04 22.64 15.51
CA ILE A 424 -5.81 21.39 14.77
C ILE A 424 -7.14 20.85 14.26
N THR A 425 -7.21 20.50 12.99
CA THR A 425 -8.41 19.93 12.37
C THR A 425 -8.10 18.63 11.65
N TYR A 426 -8.70 17.54 12.12
CA TYR A 426 -8.77 16.28 11.37
C TYR A 426 -9.80 16.38 10.24
N THR A 427 -9.42 16.01 9.02
CA THR A 427 -10.27 16.15 7.84
C THR A 427 -9.88 15.21 6.70
N GLN A 428 -10.83 14.99 5.79
CA GLN A 428 -10.61 14.29 4.54
C GLN A 428 -10.56 15.30 3.38
N MET A 429 -9.75 15.00 2.36
CA MET A 429 -9.91 15.59 1.03
C MET A 429 -10.63 14.57 0.15
N LEU A 430 -11.60 15.03 -0.65
CA LEU A 430 -12.53 14.16 -1.36
C LEU A 430 -12.41 14.33 -2.86
N ASN A 431 -12.76 13.28 -3.60
CA ASN A 431 -12.96 13.35 -5.04
C ASN A 431 -14.38 13.81 -5.41
N THR A 432 -14.66 13.92 -6.71
CA THR A 432 -15.94 14.48 -7.19
C THR A 432 -17.13 13.55 -6.94
N ARG A 433 -16.89 12.25 -6.69
CA ARG A 433 -17.87 11.26 -6.22
C ARG A 433 -18.03 11.21 -4.70
N GLY A 434 -17.31 12.04 -3.96
CA GLY A 434 -17.34 12.07 -2.49
C GLY A 434 -16.53 10.95 -1.82
N GLY A 435 -15.71 10.22 -2.57
CA GLY A 435 -14.75 9.25 -2.04
C GLY A 435 -13.52 9.91 -1.42
N ILE A 436 -12.85 9.22 -0.50
CA ILE A 436 -11.76 9.79 0.32
C ILE A 436 -10.40 9.64 -0.39
N GLU A 437 -9.88 10.75 -0.91
CA GLU A 437 -8.55 10.80 -1.54
C GLU A 437 -7.44 10.98 -0.51
N CYS A 438 -7.67 11.76 0.54
CA CYS A 438 -6.67 11.96 1.60
C CYS A 438 -7.35 11.93 2.97
N ASP A 439 -6.65 11.41 3.97
CA ASP A 439 -7.02 11.47 5.38
C ASP A 439 -5.86 12.08 6.17
N LEU A 440 -6.07 13.29 6.71
CA LEU A 440 -4.96 14.11 7.19
C LEU A 440 -5.38 15.06 8.31
N THR A 441 -4.36 15.65 8.93
CA THR A 441 -4.51 16.67 9.96
C THR A 441 -3.97 18.01 9.46
N VAL A 442 -4.75 19.07 9.60
CA VAL A 442 -4.37 20.45 9.25
C VAL A 442 -4.26 21.27 10.53
N THR A 443 -3.12 21.94 10.72
CA THR A 443 -2.87 22.85 11.85
C THR A 443 -2.70 24.27 11.33
N ARG A 444 -3.51 25.22 11.83
CA ARG A 444 -3.35 26.64 11.49
C ARG A 444 -2.26 27.27 12.36
N LEU A 445 -1.10 27.56 11.77
CA LEU A 445 0.07 28.08 12.49
C LEU A 445 0.13 29.61 12.54
N ALA A 446 -0.48 30.28 11.55
CA ALA A 446 -0.70 31.72 11.51
C ALA A 446 -1.89 32.01 10.56
N ASP A 447 -2.25 33.28 10.39
CA ASP A 447 -3.40 33.67 9.55
C ASP A 447 -3.33 33.10 8.12
N GLU A 448 -2.12 33.04 7.55
CA GLU A 448 -1.81 32.60 6.19
C GLU A 448 -0.83 31.42 6.13
N ARG A 449 -0.68 30.66 7.23
CA ARG A 449 0.28 29.56 7.33
C ARG A 449 -0.33 28.35 7.99
N PHE A 450 -0.26 27.20 7.32
CA PHE A 450 -0.80 25.94 7.79
C PHE A 450 0.23 24.82 7.65
N GLN A 451 0.21 23.87 8.59
CA GLN A 451 0.92 22.61 8.47
C GLN A 451 -0.06 21.47 8.24
N ILE A 452 0.23 20.61 7.27
CA ILE A 452 -0.50 19.38 6.97
C ILE A 452 0.37 18.21 7.37
N VAL A 453 -0.22 17.21 8.04
CA VAL A 453 0.42 15.94 8.37
C VAL A 453 -0.40 14.80 7.78
N THR A 454 0.26 13.91 7.04
CA THR A 454 -0.32 12.68 6.47
C THR A 454 0.64 11.49 6.63
N GLY A 455 0.17 10.29 6.33
CA GLY A 455 0.92 9.04 6.47
C GLY A 455 2.22 9.01 5.65
N THR A 456 3.19 8.23 6.14
CA THR A 456 4.54 8.07 5.57
C THR A 456 4.53 7.70 4.08
N ALA A 457 3.63 6.80 3.67
CA ALA A 457 3.57 6.31 2.29
C ALA A 457 2.72 7.16 1.34
N PHE A 458 1.93 8.09 1.88
CA PHE A 458 0.93 8.83 1.12
C PHE A 458 1.42 10.23 0.73
N GLY A 459 2.64 10.60 1.15
CA GLY A 459 3.11 11.97 1.00
C GLY A 459 3.10 12.48 -0.44
N ILE A 460 3.57 11.68 -1.39
CA ILE A 460 3.60 12.07 -2.81
C ILE A 460 2.19 12.08 -3.41
N HIS A 461 1.34 11.15 -3.00
CA HIS A 461 -0.06 11.09 -3.40
C HIS A 461 -0.82 12.35 -2.99
N ASP A 462 -0.80 12.64 -1.69
CA ASP A 462 -1.56 13.74 -1.11
C ASP A 462 -1.01 15.09 -1.56
N LEU A 463 0.32 15.24 -1.65
CA LEU A 463 0.92 16.45 -2.18
C LEU A 463 0.57 16.67 -3.66
N SER A 464 0.53 15.59 -4.46
CA SER A 464 0.10 15.66 -5.86
C SER A 464 -1.37 16.06 -5.97
N TRP A 465 -2.24 15.53 -5.10
CA TRP A 465 -3.65 15.93 -5.05
C TRP A 465 -3.79 17.41 -4.68
N ILE A 466 -3.13 17.86 -3.61
CA ILE A 466 -3.16 19.27 -3.18
C ILE A 466 -2.69 20.18 -4.33
N ARG A 467 -1.58 19.85 -4.98
CA ARG A 467 -1.02 20.65 -6.08
C ARG A 467 -1.93 20.71 -7.31
N SER A 468 -2.68 19.65 -7.61
CA SER A 468 -3.60 19.66 -8.75
C SER A 468 -4.78 20.62 -8.55
N GLN A 469 -5.12 20.93 -7.29
CA GLN A 469 -6.20 21.84 -6.92
C GLN A 469 -5.75 23.30 -6.69
N MET A 470 -4.43 23.56 -6.68
CA MET A 470 -3.90 24.89 -6.37
C MET A 470 -4.33 25.96 -7.40
N PRO A 471 -4.64 27.19 -6.97
CA PRO A 471 -4.89 28.29 -7.88
C PRO A 471 -3.61 28.69 -8.64
N GLY A 472 -3.77 29.14 -9.88
CA GLY A 472 -2.66 29.55 -10.74
C GLY A 472 -2.23 31.02 -10.59
N ASP A 473 -2.78 31.74 -9.61
CA ASP A 473 -2.61 33.18 -9.40
C ASP A 473 -1.43 33.55 -8.47
N GLY A 474 -0.76 32.55 -7.90
CA GLY A 474 0.35 32.75 -6.96
C GLY A 474 -0.06 33.13 -5.54
N SER A 475 -1.35 32.99 -5.19
CA SER A 475 -1.86 33.25 -3.84
C SER A 475 -1.56 32.13 -2.82
N VAL A 476 -1.13 30.95 -3.29
CA VAL A 476 -0.87 29.77 -2.47
C VAL A 476 0.45 29.12 -2.87
N TYR A 477 1.25 28.75 -1.88
CA TYR A 477 2.48 27.98 -2.01
C TYR A 477 2.40 26.74 -1.13
N VAL A 478 2.89 25.60 -1.64
CA VAL A 478 2.91 24.34 -0.90
C VAL A 478 4.30 23.70 -0.95
N ASN A 479 4.90 23.53 0.23
CA ASN A 479 6.23 22.95 0.40
C ASN A 479 6.18 21.62 1.14
N ASP A 480 6.97 20.64 0.69
CA ASP A 480 7.23 19.42 1.46
C ASP A 480 8.35 19.69 2.46
N ILE A 481 7.99 19.70 3.75
CA ILE A 481 8.91 19.96 4.87
C ILE A 481 9.27 18.68 5.63
N THR A 482 8.88 17.50 5.11
CA THR A 482 9.05 16.18 5.76
C THR A 482 10.48 15.95 6.24
N SER A 483 11.47 16.25 5.39
CA SER A 483 12.89 16.01 5.68
C SER A 483 13.53 17.10 6.55
N SER A 484 12.82 18.20 6.85
CA SER A 484 13.33 19.30 7.68
C SER A 484 12.91 19.19 9.15
N ARG A 485 11.95 18.32 9.47
CA ARG A 485 11.37 18.17 10.81
C ARG A 485 11.33 16.72 11.25
N CYS A 486 11.84 16.45 12.45
CA CYS A 486 11.55 15.20 13.16
C CYS A 486 10.20 15.31 13.89
N CYS A 487 9.65 14.17 14.30
CA CYS A 487 8.42 14.12 15.10
C CYS A 487 8.53 13.01 16.12
N ILE A 488 8.38 13.34 17.41
CA ILE A 488 8.31 12.38 18.50
C ILE A 488 6.91 12.43 19.10
N GLY A 489 6.18 11.31 19.05
CA GLY A 489 4.92 11.16 19.76
C GLY A 489 5.18 10.82 21.21
N VAL A 490 4.59 11.56 22.14
CA VAL A 490 4.65 11.30 23.59
C VAL A 490 3.23 11.10 24.09
N TRP A 491 2.84 9.85 24.34
CA TRP A 491 1.45 9.51 24.67
C TRP A 491 1.34 8.59 25.88
N GLY A 492 0.28 8.80 26.66
CA GLY A 492 -0.09 8.02 27.82
C GLY A 492 -0.55 8.90 28.98
N PRO A 493 -1.16 8.31 30.02
CA PRO A 493 -1.66 9.05 31.19
C PRO A 493 -0.59 9.86 31.93
N ARG A 494 0.71 9.49 31.83
CA ARG A 494 1.84 10.22 32.41
C ARG A 494 2.52 11.19 31.44
N ALA A 495 1.97 11.38 30.24
CA ALA A 495 2.58 12.26 29.24
C ALA A 495 2.69 13.71 29.73
N ARG A 496 1.65 14.25 30.39
CA ARG A 496 1.69 15.62 30.93
C ARG A 496 2.77 15.78 32.00
N ASP A 497 2.88 14.82 32.91
CA ASP A 497 3.92 14.84 33.96
C ASP A 497 5.32 14.85 33.35
N LEU A 498 5.54 14.05 32.30
CA LEU A 498 6.78 14.07 31.54
C LEU A 498 7.02 15.43 30.89
N MET A 499 6.05 15.97 30.15
CA MET A 499 6.21 17.26 29.48
C MET A 499 6.53 18.38 30.47
N GLN A 500 5.83 18.43 31.62
CA GLN A 500 6.08 19.43 32.67
C GLN A 500 7.45 19.27 33.35
N ARG A 501 8.02 18.06 33.32
CA ARG A 501 9.36 17.81 33.87
C ARG A 501 10.48 18.39 33.00
N VAL A 502 10.24 18.49 31.69
CA VAL A 502 11.24 18.90 30.69
C VAL A 502 10.95 20.26 30.06
N SER A 503 9.89 20.95 30.47
CA SER A 503 9.48 22.22 29.88
C SER A 503 8.94 23.18 30.93
N GLU A 504 9.24 24.46 30.74
CA GLU A 504 8.67 25.55 31.55
C GLU A 504 7.30 26.02 31.01
N ASP A 505 6.90 25.58 29.80
CA ASP A 505 5.60 25.88 29.23
C ASP A 505 4.45 25.15 29.97
N ASP A 506 3.23 25.65 29.82
CA ASP A 506 2.05 25.12 30.51
C ASP A 506 1.31 24.09 29.63
N PHE A 507 1.27 22.84 30.10
CA PHE A 507 0.61 21.71 29.42
C PHE A 507 -0.76 21.34 30.02
N THR A 508 -1.34 22.20 30.86
CA THR A 508 -2.68 22.02 31.45
C THR A 508 -3.79 22.07 30.39
N ASN A 509 -5.00 21.63 30.76
CA ASN A 509 -6.14 21.63 29.84
C ASN A 509 -6.63 23.04 29.50
N GLU A 510 -6.50 23.95 30.46
CA GLU A 510 -6.94 25.33 30.37
C GLU A 510 -6.08 26.10 29.35
N VAL A 511 -4.76 25.91 29.38
CA VAL A 511 -3.82 26.61 28.49
C VAL A 511 -3.61 25.85 27.18
N PHE A 512 -3.54 24.51 27.23
CA PHE A 512 -3.24 23.68 26.07
C PHE A 512 -4.36 22.66 25.80
N PRO A 513 -5.56 23.09 25.37
CA PRO A 513 -6.70 22.20 25.15
C PRO A 513 -6.48 21.21 23.98
N TYR A 514 -7.21 20.10 24.01
CA TYR A 514 -7.15 19.07 22.96
C TYR A 514 -7.45 19.66 21.57
N LEU A 515 -6.73 19.20 20.53
CA LEU A 515 -6.76 19.73 19.16
C LEU A 515 -6.31 21.19 19.03
N THR A 516 -5.32 21.58 19.82
CA THR A 516 -4.55 22.81 19.60
C THR A 516 -3.07 22.54 19.46
N ALA A 517 -2.32 23.53 19.00
CA ALA A 517 -0.89 23.50 18.78
C ALA A 517 -0.22 24.76 19.32
N GLN A 518 0.97 24.61 19.90
CA GLN A 518 1.71 25.71 20.51
C GLN A 518 3.21 25.57 20.24
N GLN A 519 3.90 26.69 20.11
CA GLN A 519 5.37 26.71 20.19
C GLN A 519 5.76 26.54 21.65
N VAL A 520 6.67 25.61 21.91
CA VAL A 520 7.15 25.25 23.26
C VAL A 520 8.66 25.03 23.23
N THR A 521 9.25 24.94 24.40
CA THR A 521 10.66 24.56 24.58
C THR A 521 10.75 23.26 25.40
N ILE A 522 11.40 22.23 24.84
CA ILE A 522 11.65 20.95 25.52
C ILE A 522 13.13 20.86 25.88
N GLY A 523 13.46 21.01 27.15
CA GLY A 523 14.81 21.31 27.61
C GLY A 523 15.29 22.62 26.98
N ASP A 524 16.30 22.54 26.13
CA ASP A 524 16.85 23.68 25.39
C ASP A 524 16.36 23.76 23.93
N ILE A 525 15.34 22.96 23.56
CA ILE A 525 14.98 22.69 22.16
C ILE A 525 13.69 23.42 21.78
N PRO A 526 13.72 24.31 20.77
CA PRO A 526 12.50 24.90 20.25
C PRO A 526 11.70 23.86 19.45
N ALA A 527 10.43 23.70 19.79
CA ALA A 527 9.55 22.73 19.16
C ALA A 527 8.13 23.27 18.97
N LEU A 528 7.42 22.69 18.02
CA LEU A 528 5.97 22.84 17.87
C LEU A 528 5.32 21.59 18.46
N ALA A 529 4.53 21.75 19.52
CA ALA A 529 3.74 20.67 20.10
C ALA A 529 2.32 20.71 19.53
N LEU A 530 1.79 19.55 19.11
CA LEU A 530 0.40 19.37 18.69
C LEU A 530 -0.28 18.43 19.69
N ARG A 531 -1.33 18.89 20.37
CA ARG A 531 -2.10 18.05 21.29
C ARG A 531 -3.10 17.19 20.52
N VAL A 532 -2.58 16.11 19.94
CA VAL A 532 -3.29 15.12 19.11
C VAL A 532 -2.72 13.73 19.37
N THR A 533 -3.51 12.70 19.05
CA THR A 533 -3.09 11.31 19.25
C THR A 533 -3.74 10.38 18.23
N TYR A 534 -2.95 9.44 17.70
CA TYR A 534 -3.45 8.31 16.91
C TYR A 534 -3.55 7.02 17.74
N VAL A 535 -3.10 7.05 19.00
CA VAL A 535 -3.18 5.91 19.93
C VAL A 535 -4.34 6.02 20.91
N GLY A 536 -5.03 7.17 21.00
CA GLY A 536 -6.22 7.33 21.83
C GLY A 536 -5.93 7.58 23.32
N GLU A 537 -4.77 8.14 23.65
CA GLU A 537 -4.40 8.57 25.00
C GLU A 537 -4.01 10.05 25.02
N LEU A 538 -3.94 10.64 26.22
CA LEU A 538 -3.37 11.98 26.43
C LEU A 538 -1.96 12.06 25.85
N GLY A 539 -1.62 13.19 25.25
CA GLY A 539 -0.24 13.51 24.90
C GLY A 539 -0.12 14.43 23.70
N TRP A 540 1.07 14.45 23.11
CA TRP A 540 1.44 15.38 22.04
C TRP A 540 2.32 14.72 20.98
N GLU A 541 2.18 15.21 19.75
CA GLU A 541 3.22 15.09 18.73
C GLU A 541 4.15 16.30 18.83
N ILE A 542 5.46 16.06 18.97
CA ILE A 542 6.47 17.10 19.15
C ILE A 542 7.32 17.21 17.89
N TYR A 543 7.17 18.33 17.17
CA TYR A 543 7.88 18.62 15.93
C TYR A 543 9.05 19.58 16.16
N ALA A 544 10.27 19.14 15.90
CA ALA A 544 11.48 19.95 16.01
C ALA A 544 12.27 19.95 14.68
N PRO A 545 13.13 20.94 14.42
CA PRO A 545 14.12 20.85 13.33
C PRO A 545 14.93 19.56 13.45
N MET A 546 15.21 18.93 12.30
CA MET A 546 15.79 17.59 12.23
C MET A 546 17.10 17.45 13.04
N GLU A 547 17.92 18.50 13.08
CA GLU A 547 19.19 18.53 13.80
C GLU A 547 19.06 18.43 15.33
N TYR A 548 17.91 18.80 15.90
CA TYR A 548 17.66 18.69 17.34
C TYR A 548 17.09 17.33 17.76
N GLY A 549 16.68 16.49 16.81
CA GLY A 549 15.87 15.30 17.09
C GLY A 549 16.52 14.30 18.05
N LEU A 550 17.85 14.12 17.99
CA LEU A 550 18.56 13.25 18.93
C LEU A 550 18.50 13.82 20.36
N LYS A 551 18.78 15.11 20.52
CA LYS A 551 18.73 15.77 21.84
C LYS A 551 17.31 15.79 22.41
N LEU A 552 16.30 15.93 21.54
CA LEU A 552 14.88 15.88 21.92
C LEU A 552 14.51 14.51 22.49
N TRP A 553 14.89 13.44 21.78
CA TRP A 553 14.70 12.08 22.26
C TRP A 553 15.39 11.85 23.59
N ASP A 554 16.69 12.14 23.69
CA ASP A 554 17.46 11.87 24.91
C ASP A 554 16.87 12.64 26.11
N THR A 555 16.41 13.89 25.91
CA THR A 555 15.79 14.71 26.96
C THR A 555 14.46 14.12 27.45
N LEU A 556 13.60 13.68 26.53
CA LEU A 556 12.34 13.01 26.87
C LEU A 556 12.59 11.63 27.51
N TRP A 557 13.57 10.88 27.00
CA TRP A 557 13.88 9.53 27.46
C TRP A 557 14.44 9.51 28.87
N GLU A 558 15.40 10.40 29.17
CA GLU A 558 16.04 10.52 30.48
C GLU A 558 15.02 10.92 31.56
N ALA A 559 14.23 11.97 31.31
CA ALA A 559 13.18 12.40 32.25
C ALA A 559 12.05 11.37 32.38
N GLY A 560 11.73 10.67 31.29
CA GLY A 560 10.69 9.65 31.25
C GLY A 560 10.98 8.42 32.12
N GLN A 561 12.24 8.17 32.49
CA GLN A 561 12.61 7.02 33.33
C GLN A 561 11.84 7.03 34.68
N GLU A 562 11.64 8.21 35.28
CA GLU A 562 10.86 8.38 36.51
C GLU A 562 9.40 7.94 36.37
N PHE A 563 8.86 8.01 35.15
CA PHE A 563 7.47 7.68 34.83
C PHE A 563 7.31 6.29 34.22
N GLY A 564 8.38 5.49 34.15
CA GLY A 564 8.37 4.17 33.54
C GLY A 564 8.10 4.21 32.03
N ILE A 565 8.70 5.18 31.35
CA ILE A 565 8.64 5.36 29.89
C ILE A 565 9.05 4.09 29.14
N ALA A 566 8.40 3.83 28.02
CA ALA A 566 8.81 2.81 27.06
C ALA A 566 8.92 3.41 25.66
N ALA A 567 9.88 2.94 24.85
CA ALA A 567 9.86 3.19 23.43
C ALA A 567 8.89 2.20 22.78
N ALA A 568 8.06 2.67 21.86
CA ALA A 568 7.02 1.87 21.24
C ALA A 568 6.97 2.07 19.72
N GLY A 569 6.62 1.00 19.02
CA GLY A 569 6.68 0.92 17.56
C GLY A 569 5.32 0.97 16.87
N TYR A 570 5.35 0.96 15.53
CA TYR A 570 4.15 1.04 14.68
C TYR A 570 3.19 -0.13 14.87
N ARG A 571 3.63 -1.30 15.35
CA ARG A 571 2.73 -2.42 15.63
C ARG A 571 1.88 -2.19 16.89
N ALA A 572 2.44 -1.51 17.89
CA ALA A 572 1.66 -1.08 19.05
C ALA A 572 0.62 -0.03 18.62
N ILE A 573 1.00 0.92 17.75
CA ILE A 573 0.07 1.91 17.18
C ILE A 573 -1.10 1.21 16.46
N GLU A 574 -0.83 0.22 15.61
CA GLU A 574 -1.90 -0.54 14.93
C GLU A 574 -2.88 -1.19 15.93
N SER A 575 -2.40 -1.74 17.04
CA SER A 575 -3.29 -2.26 18.09
C SER A 575 -4.09 -1.14 18.78
N LEU A 576 -3.42 -0.07 19.20
CA LEU A 576 -4.02 1.05 19.95
C LEU A 576 -5.09 1.76 19.11
N ARG A 577 -4.85 1.97 17.82
CA ARG A 577 -5.77 2.64 16.90
C ARG A 577 -6.99 1.78 16.57
N LEU A 578 -6.85 0.45 16.52
CA LEU A 578 -7.98 -0.48 16.31
C LEU A 578 -8.98 -0.41 17.47
N GLU A 579 -8.49 -0.39 18.71
CA GLU A 579 -9.34 -0.22 19.90
C GLU A 579 -10.10 1.12 19.90
N LYS A 580 -9.42 2.17 19.43
CA LYS A 580 -9.98 3.52 19.31
C LYS A 580 -10.87 3.70 18.08
N GLY A 581 -10.86 2.73 17.17
CA GLY A 581 -11.53 2.78 15.88
C GLY A 581 -11.03 3.90 14.98
N TYR A 582 -9.75 4.26 15.05
CA TYR A 582 -9.19 5.18 14.06
C TYR A 582 -8.89 4.46 12.73
N ARG A 583 -9.18 5.15 11.64
CA ARG A 583 -9.19 4.60 10.28
C ARG A 583 -7.81 4.79 9.66
N TYR A 584 -7.33 3.78 8.95
CA TYR A 584 -6.09 3.84 8.20
C TYR A 584 -6.38 4.00 6.70
N TRP A 585 -5.91 5.10 6.10
CA TRP A 585 -6.00 5.31 4.66
C TRP A 585 -5.16 4.26 3.91
N SER A 586 -5.68 3.77 2.79
CA SER A 586 -5.23 2.58 2.05
C SER A 586 -5.65 1.22 2.62
N ALA A 587 -6.41 1.15 3.72
CA ALA A 587 -7.01 -0.10 4.19
C ALA A 587 -8.49 0.10 4.53
N ASP A 588 -8.80 0.91 5.55
CA ASP A 588 -10.17 1.14 6.01
C ASP A 588 -10.90 2.16 5.16
N ILE A 589 -10.16 3.11 4.60
CA ILE A 589 -10.66 4.19 3.76
C ILE A 589 -9.73 4.39 2.56
N HIS A 590 -10.34 4.73 1.42
CA HIS A 590 -9.68 5.08 0.15
C HIS A 590 -10.74 5.71 -0.77
N SER A 591 -10.38 5.96 -2.03
CA SER A 591 -11.16 6.71 -3.02
C SER A 591 -12.54 6.13 -3.38
N GLU A 592 -12.86 4.90 -2.98
CA GLU A 592 -14.17 4.26 -3.21
C GLU A 592 -15.16 4.43 -2.05
N TYR A 593 -14.68 4.82 -0.86
CA TYR A 593 -15.52 4.96 0.32
C TYR A 593 -15.73 6.42 0.66
N ASN A 594 -16.97 6.78 0.96
CA ASN A 594 -17.29 8.13 1.42
C ASN A 594 -17.23 8.24 2.96
N PRO A 595 -17.10 9.46 3.53
CA PRO A 595 -17.01 9.65 4.97
C PRO A 595 -18.18 9.09 5.79
N TYR A 596 -19.39 9.00 5.24
CA TYR A 596 -20.53 8.47 5.99
C TYR A 596 -20.51 6.95 6.10
N GLU A 597 -20.08 6.25 5.04
CA GLU A 597 -19.86 4.80 5.08
C GLU A 597 -18.75 4.45 6.08
N ALA A 598 -17.68 5.24 6.12
CA ALA A 598 -16.52 5.03 6.98
C ALA A 598 -16.72 5.43 8.46
N GLY A 599 -17.87 6.01 8.82
CA GLY A 599 -18.14 6.54 10.16
C GLY A 599 -17.40 7.86 10.48
N LEU A 600 -16.89 8.54 9.46
CA LEU A 600 -16.15 9.82 9.54
C LEU A 600 -17.02 11.05 9.30
N GLY A 601 -18.35 10.89 9.26
CA GLY A 601 -19.29 12.00 9.01
C GLY A 601 -19.18 13.18 9.98
N PHE A 602 -18.57 13.00 11.16
CA PHE A 602 -18.29 14.08 12.11
C PHE A 602 -17.29 15.12 11.58
N ALA A 603 -16.40 14.72 10.66
CA ALA A 603 -15.40 15.56 10.02
C ALA A 603 -15.94 16.31 8.79
N VAL A 604 -17.18 16.06 8.36
CA VAL A 604 -17.81 16.74 7.22
C VAL A 604 -18.67 17.91 7.69
N LYS A 605 -18.31 19.14 7.30
CA LYS A 605 -19.08 20.36 7.64
C LYS A 605 -19.75 20.95 6.40
N LEU A 606 -20.90 20.39 6.02
CA LEU A 606 -21.68 20.81 4.84
C LEU A 606 -22.04 22.31 4.81
N LYS A 607 -22.14 22.95 5.98
CA LYS A 607 -22.51 24.38 6.10
C LYS A 607 -21.33 25.36 5.95
N LYS A 608 -20.12 24.87 5.69
CA LYS A 608 -18.89 25.69 5.66
C LYS A 608 -18.66 26.46 4.35
N GLY A 609 -19.57 26.33 3.40
CA GLY A 609 -19.38 26.76 2.02
C GLY A 609 -19.03 25.59 1.10
N ASP A 610 -18.68 25.90 -0.15
CA ASP A 610 -18.37 24.90 -1.17
C ASP A 610 -17.02 24.21 -0.93
N PHE A 611 -16.99 22.91 -1.20
CA PHE A 611 -15.78 22.10 -1.24
C PHE A 611 -15.98 20.90 -2.18
N ILE A 612 -14.88 20.30 -2.63
CA ILE A 612 -14.92 19.15 -3.56
C ILE A 612 -15.74 18.00 -2.94
N GLY A 613 -16.74 17.51 -3.67
CA GLY A 613 -17.62 16.43 -3.22
C GLY A 613 -18.79 16.85 -2.31
N ARG A 614 -18.96 18.13 -1.97
CA ARG A 614 -20.03 18.62 -1.07
C ARG A 614 -21.42 18.16 -1.50
N GLU A 615 -21.83 18.46 -2.74
CA GLU A 615 -23.18 18.16 -3.23
C GLU A 615 -23.48 16.66 -3.20
N VAL A 616 -22.50 15.83 -3.54
CA VAL A 616 -22.62 14.37 -3.50
C VAL A 616 -22.79 13.88 -2.06
N LEU A 617 -22.03 14.44 -1.11
CA LEU A 617 -22.20 14.13 0.30
C LEU A 617 -23.56 14.60 0.86
N GLU A 618 -24.07 15.75 0.43
CA GLU A 618 -25.42 16.21 0.80
C GLU A 618 -26.50 15.20 0.35
N ARG A 619 -26.39 14.73 -0.89
CA ARG A 619 -27.27 13.69 -1.43
C ARG A 619 -27.15 12.38 -0.67
N ILE A 620 -25.92 11.86 -0.46
CA ILE A 620 -25.68 10.62 0.29
C ILE A 620 -26.24 10.72 1.71
N LYS A 621 -26.10 11.88 2.36
CA LYS A 621 -26.65 12.10 3.70
C LYS A 621 -28.18 12.06 3.72
N ALA A 622 -28.83 12.56 2.66
CA ALA A 622 -30.29 12.56 2.54
C ALA A 622 -30.84 11.17 2.18
N GLU A 623 -30.18 10.45 1.28
CA GLU A 623 -30.60 9.12 0.81
C GLU A 623 -30.24 8.00 1.79
N GLY A 624 -29.16 8.17 2.56
CA GLY A 624 -28.57 7.15 3.41
C GLY A 624 -27.53 6.31 2.68
N VAL A 625 -26.66 5.66 3.45
CA VAL A 625 -25.64 4.73 2.94
C VAL A 625 -26.19 3.31 2.85
N THR A 626 -25.65 2.49 1.94
CA THR A 626 -26.03 1.07 1.77
C THR A 626 -25.11 0.10 2.50
N ARG A 627 -23.92 0.58 2.90
CA ARG A 627 -22.92 -0.15 3.67
C ARG A 627 -22.27 0.73 4.71
N LYS A 628 -21.67 0.12 5.74
CA LYS A 628 -20.89 0.82 6.78
C LYS A 628 -19.65 0.03 7.16
N LEU A 629 -18.57 0.73 7.43
CA LEU A 629 -17.41 0.16 8.10
C LEU A 629 -17.81 -0.20 9.53
N CYS A 630 -17.61 -1.45 9.92
CA CYS A 630 -18.01 -1.96 11.22
C CYS A 630 -16.80 -2.55 11.97
N CYS A 631 -16.71 -2.26 13.27
CA CYS A 631 -15.84 -2.97 14.19
C CYS A 631 -16.45 -4.34 14.52
N LEU A 632 -15.62 -5.39 14.45
CA LEU A 632 -15.95 -6.77 14.74
C LEU A 632 -15.01 -7.31 15.82
N THR A 633 -15.53 -8.14 16.73
CA THR A 633 -14.68 -8.97 17.60
C THR A 633 -14.91 -10.44 17.32
N LEU A 634 -13.83 -11.20 17.15
CA LEU A 634 -13.88 -12.63 16.87
C LEU A 634 -14.06 -13.42 18.18
N GLY A 635 -14.88 -14.47 18.13
CA GLY A 635 -15.19 -15.30 19.29
C GLY A 635 -13.99 -16.11 19.83
N ASP A 636 -12.96 -16.30 19.01
CA ASP A 636 -11.67 -16.85 19.42
C ASP A 636 -10.64 -15.70 19.45
N PRO A 637 -10.09 -15.33 20.62
CA PRO A 637 -9.17 -14.22 20.74
C PRO A 637 -7.78 -14.51 20.13
N SER A 638 -7.45 -15.77 19.82
CA SER A 638 -6.20 -16.14 19.13
C SER A 638 -6.31 -16.06 17.59
N ALA A 639 -7.53 -15.98 17.06
CA ALA A 639 -7.82 -15.87 15.64
C ALA A 639 -7.70 -14.42 15.18
N VAL A 640 -6.56 -14.06 14.58
CA VAL A 640 -6.29 -12.68 14.14
C VAL A 640 -6.44 -12.57 12.63
N ALA A 641 -7.33 -11.67 12.20
CA ALA A 641 -7.49 -11.33 10.78
C ALA A 641 -6.34 -10.44 10.28
N LEU A 642 -5.95 -10.60 9.03
CA LEU A 642 -4.78 -9.96 8.41
C LEU A 642 -5.14 -9.02 7.24
N GLY A 643 -6.41 -8.96 6.85
CA GLY A 643 -6.93 -8.15 5.74
C GLY A 643 -7.26 -8.99 4.50
N GLY A 644 -8.37 -8.64 3.85
CA GLY A 644 -8.87 -9.28 2.63
C GLY A 644 -9.72 -10.54 2.86
N GLU A 645 -9.82 -11.04 4.09
CA GLU A 645 -10.64 -12.21 4.41
C GLU A 645 -12.14 -11.90 4.22
N PRO A 646 -12.95 -12.85 3.73
CA PRO A 646 -14.35 -12.61 3.47
C PRO A 646 -15.16 -12.58 4.77
N LEU A 647 -16.10 -11.64 4.83
CA LEU A 647 -17.15 -11.54 5.84
C LEU A 647 -18.39 -12.25 5.31
N LEU A 648 -18.99 -13.14 6.09
CA LEU A 648 -20.04 -14.05 5.62
C LEU A 648 -21.28 -14.06 6.54
N ASP A 649 -22.42 -14.37 5.92
CA ASP A 649 -23.62 -14.90 6.58
C ASP A 649 -24.07 -16.16 5.83
N GLY A 650 -23.74 -17.33 6.39
CA GLY A 650 -23.89 -18.61 5.67
C GLY A 650 -23.03 -18.62 4.41
N GLU A 651 -23.63 -18.80 3.24
CA GLU A 651 -22.91 -18.74 1.96
C GLU A 651 -22.84 -17.33 1.34
N ARG A 652 -23.60 -16.37 1.88
CA ARG A 652 -23.61 -15.00 1.38
C ARG A 652 -22.31 -14.31 1.80
N VAL A 653 -21.60 -13.76 0.84
CA VAL A 653 -20.48 -12.84 1.09
C VAL A 653 -21.06 -11.44 1.35
N LEU A 654 -20.77 -10.90 2.52
CA LEU A 654 -21.23 -9.58 2.95
C LEU A 654 -20.21 -8.48 2.59
N GLY A 655 -18.92 -8.83 2.62
CA GLY A 655 -17.82 -7.90 2.41
C GLY A 655 -16.48 -8.57 2.69
N ARG A 656 -15.47 -7.76 3.02
CA ARG A 656 -14.13 -8.23 3.39
C ARG A 656 -13.59 -7.45 4.57
N VAL A 657 -12.69 -8.09 5.32
CA VAL A 657 -11.88 -7.44 6.35
C VAL A 657 -10.95 -6.42 5.70
N THR A 658 -10.93 -5.19 6.21
CA THR A 658 -10.01 -4.11 5.82
C THR A 658 -8.77 -4.10 6.70
N SER A 659 -8.97 -4.14 8.02
CA SER A 659 -7.92 -4.15 9.03
C SER A 659 -8.21 -5.22 10.09
N GLY A 660 -7.17 -5.79 10.69
CA GLY A 660 -7.31 -6.73 11.79
C GLY A 660 -6.10 -6.73 12.72
N GLY A 661 -6.30 -7.17 13.95
CA GLY A 661 -5.28 -7.20 14.98
C GLY A 661 -5.83 -7.65 16.33
N TYR A 662 -4.99 -7.63 17.36
CA TYR A 662 -5.39 -7.93 18.73
C TYR A 662 -5.37 -6.65 19.56
N GLY A 663 -6.47 -6.34 20.24
CA GLY A 663 -6.54 -5.23 21.19
C GLY A 663 -6.16 -5.69 22.59
N TYR A 664 -4.99 -5.27 23.07
CA TYR A 664 -4.43 -5.75 24.35
C TYR A 664 -5.14 -5.20 25.60
N THR A 665 -5.76 -4.02 25.52
CA THR A 665 -6.56 -3.47 26.63
C THR A 665 -7.91 -4.15 26.70
N VAL A 666 -8.57 -4.35 25.56
CA VAL A 666 -9.89 -4.98 25.51
C VAL A 666 -9.83 -6.52 25.53
N ARG A 667 -8.65 -7.08 25.29
CA ARG A 667 -8.36 -8.53 25.23
C ARG A 667 -9.21 -9.26 24.20
N GLN A 668 -9.35 -8.66 23.02
CA GLN A 668 -10.17 -9.20 21.92
C GLN A 668 -9.36 -9.21 20.63
N SER A 669 -9.64 -10.20 19.77
CA SER A 669 -9.27 -10.10 18.36
C SER A 669 -10.26 -9.18 17.66
N ILE A 670 -9.75 -8.12 17.04
CA ILE A 670 -10.51 -7.04 16.41
C ILE A 670 -10.33 -7.13 14.90
N ALA A 671 -11.42 -6.98 14.16
CA ALA A 671 -11.40 -6.78 12.72
C ALA A 671 -12.30 -5.60 12.34
N TYR A 672 -11.97 -4.91 11.26
CA TYR A 672 -12.83 -3.94 10.61
C TYR A 672 -13.20 -4.42 9.22
N GLY A 673 -14.39 -4.10 8.75
CA GLY A 673 -14.78 -4.32 7.36
C GLY A 673 -16.14 -3.74 7.04
N TYR A 674 -16.39 -3.49 5.75
CA TYR A 674 -17.66 -2.94 5.31
C TYR A 674 -18.73 -4.03 5.27
N LEU A 675 -19.83 -3.79 5.99
CA LEU A 675 -21.02 -4.63 5.99
C LEU A 675 -22.21 -3.88 5.36
N PRO A 676 -23.13 -4.58 4.70
CA PRO A 676 -24.43 -4.01 4.34
C PRO A 676 -25.12 -3.44 5.59
N VAL A 677 -25.87 -2.34 5.45
CA VAL A 677 -26.46 -1.64 6.60
C VAL A 677 -27.37 -2.51 7.45
N GLU A 678 -28.01 -3.53 6.87
CA GLU A 678 -28.84 -4.48 7.60
C GLU A 678 -28.04 -5.37 8.58
N TYR A 679 -26.72 -5.50 8.40
CA TYR A 679 -25.81 -6.21 9.32
C TYR A 679 -25.03 -5.26 10.24
N ALA A 680 -25.08 -3.95 10.04
CA ALA A 680 -24.21 -2.98 10.72
C ALA A 680 -24.62 -2.65 12.17
N THR A 681 -25.68 -3.26 12.70
CA THR A 681 -26.17 -3.01 14.06
C THR A 681 -25.28 -3.72 15.10
N PRO A 682 -24.83 -3.05 16.18
CA PRO A 682 -24.12 -3.72 17.26
C PRO A 682 -24.89 -4.91 17.86
N GLY A 683 -24.19 -6.02 18.08
CA GLY A 683 -24.74 -7.30 18.52
C GLY A 683 -25.03 -8.29 17.39
N THR A 684 -25.10 -7.83 16.13
CA THR A 684 -25.25 -8.70 14.96
C THR A 684 -24.12 -9.70 14.87
N GLN A 685 -24.46 -10.96 14.57
CA GLN A 685 -23.51 -12.04 14.35
C GLN A 685 -23.20 -12.18 12.86
N VAL A 686 -21.91 -12.32 12.55
CA VAL A 686 -21.39 -12.62 11.20
C VAL A 686 -20.27 -13.66 11.33
N GLU A 687 -19.74 -14.14 10.22
CA GLU A 687 -18.56 -15.01 10.21
C GLU A 687 -17.38 -14.35 9.48
N VAL A 688 -16.15 -14.57 9.96
CA VAL A 688 -14.91 -14.22 9.26
C VAL A 688 -14.21 -15.53 8.86
N GLN A 689 -13.86 -15.67 7.59
CA GLN A 689 -13.17 -16.89 7.12
C GLN A 689 -11.65 -16.70 7.09
N LEU A 690 -10.94 -17.26 8.07
CA LEU A 690 -9.48 -17.26 8.12
C LEU A 690 -8.95 -18.62 7.65
N PHE A 691 -8.14 -18.63 6.59
CA PHE A 691 -7.49 -19.84 6.06
C PHE A 691 -8.47 -21.03 5.86
N GLY A 692 -9.68 -20.73 5.38
CA GLY A 692 -10.74 -21.72 5.14
C GLY A 692 -11.61 -22.05 6.35
N VAL A 693 -11.22 -21.66 7.57
CA VAL A 693 -11.96 -21.87 8.81
C VAL A 693 -12.84 -20.65 9.10
N ARG A 694 -14.10 -20.87 9.49
CA ARG A 694 -15.04 -19.80 9.83
C ARG A 694 -15.05 -19.54 11.33
N TYR A 695 -14.85 -18.28 11.70
CA TYR A 695 -14.91 -17.80 13.07
C TYR A 695 -16.14 -16.92 13.22
N ARG A 696 -16.95 -17.17 14.27
CA ARG A 696 -18.02 -16.25 14.64
C ARG A 696 -17.42 -14.91 15.04
N ALA A 697 -18.02 -13.83 14.56
CA ALA A 697 -17.68 -12.48 14.95
C ALA A 697 -18.95 -11.69 15.30
N THR A 698 -18.81 -10.78 16.25
CA THR A 698 -19.89 -9.90 16.69
C THR A 698 -19.60 -8.47 16.25
N VAL A 699 -20.58 -7.81 15.65
CA VAL A 699 -20.51 -6.37 15.36
C VAL A 699 -20.54 -5.61 16.68
N MET A 700 -19.55 -4.78 16.92
CA MET A 700 -19.38 -4.05 18.17
C MET A 700 -19.73 -2.58 18.01
N LYS A 701 -20.19 -1.98 19.11
CA LYS A 701 -20.30 -0.52 19.19
C LYS A 701 -18.89 0.06 19.33
N GLU A 702 -18.47 0.83 18.34
CA GLU A 702 -17.19 1.53 18.37
C GLU A 702 -17.27 2.89 19.10
N PRO A 703 -16.14 3.39 19.63
CA PRO A 703 -14.88 2.66 19.79
C PRO A 703 -14.94 1.68 20.97
N LEU A 704 -14.10 0.64 20.94
CA LEU A 704 -14.04 -0.37 22.01
C LEU A 704 -13.37 0.20 23.27
N PHE A 705 -12.47 1.17 23.09
CA PHE A 705 -11.76 1.84 24.16
C PHE A 705 -12.09 3.34 24.23
N ASP A 706 -12.34 3.81 25.45
CA ASP A 706 -12.68 5.20 25.78
C ASP A 706 -13.69 5.85 24.80
N PRO A 707 -14.94 5.36 24.77
CA PRO A 707 -15.97 5.87 23.86
C PRO A 707 -16.41 7.30 24.13
N LYS A 708 -16.11 7.84 25.32
CA LYS A 708 -16.41 9.22 25.69
C LYS A 708 -15.25 10.18 25.40
N ASN A 709 -14.09 9.68 24.97
CA ASN A 709 -12.89 10.46 24.77
C ASN A 709 -12.44 11.19 26.05
N GLU A 710 -12.62 10.56 27.21
CA GLU A 710 -12.24 11.13 28.51
C GLU A 710 -10.72 11.18 28.67
N LYS A 711 -9.99 10.16 28.20
CA LYS A 711 -8.53 10.07 28.36
C LYS A 711 -7.76 11.04 27.48
N ILE A 712 -8.20 11.23 26.24
CA ILE A 712 -7.53 12.20 25.34
C ILE A 712 -7.76 13.66 25.77
N LYS A 713 -8.83 13.91 26.56
CA LYS A 713 -9.19 15.22 27.11
C LYS A 713 -8.75 15.41 28.56
N ALA A 714 -8.14 14.40 29.18
CA ALA A 714 -7.68 14.43 30.57
C ALA A 714 -6.64 15.51 30.81
#